data_AF-A0A9X0CI34-F1
#
_entry.id   AF-A0A9X0CI34-F1
#
_cell.length_a   1.000
_cell.length_b   1.000
_cell.length_c   1.000
_cell.angle_alpha   90.00
_cell.angle_beta   90.00
_cell.angle_gamma   90.00
#
_symmetry.space_group_name_H-M   'P 1'
#
loop_
_entity.id
_entity.type
_entity.pdbx_description
1 polymer ?
#
loop_
_entity_poly.entity_id
_entity_poly.type
_entity_poly.pdbx_seq_one_letter_code
_entity_poly.pdbx_strand_id
1 'polypeptide(L)'
;MAGSQVDMEQVHMSIRPLLLKLGDYRSLNLQLIQRLSHLMELFPGSFNEKLCEQLLAHLRKWMDVITAGTTQSQQAAGKTNHTPEDFAQELKICASIINMFYLIPAASSKLIEHLITLVLKAEKALVMEIGSPLREPLLKFLIRYPTQTVDYFLLQLAGSQMNRLLMYILSQETSKPLRQTLEAHSLKLVNSTFSIPQPPEDQVSAVQKKMELQNQGIKIIRLLVKFNNSWLPEHPVLIGHLRRIWVSSGFQGRLRKDGTPIHRWREPKLLAKCLLNYIKHRASEVELLFQLLRVFTIRHVPDFHFLRKFLEETVAKVTQWSKRELSSSNLWNCFMNRIFHKKLKAKALQYVLIPMFQVSFERGEGDPLIGGPPSPEQDSNENVISVFVCKVVDPDNPFGTSDAVRILLLQFSALLVEHASQHIHDAANKRQGIKLRRLMTFAWPCLLPKQCVDPSTKYHGHLLLAHIIAKFAIHKRIVLQVFHSLLKAHAVEARGVVRQALDILTPAMPARMEDGNAMLTHWTKKIIVEEGHTVAQLVHMLTLLVRHYRVYYPVRIHLIQHMVSAMQRLGFTANASIEHRKLAVDLAEVILKWELQRIKDDQEQPATSSEPTEPVTPTPVTVIASQVGSVKRPSEDAATPETKRTRSMSQSTASRVAVQESQIKSPLEKHHADAVVNFLLRIACQVNEPSTTMDPLVKLCRGAVWHY
;
A
#
# COMPACT_ATOMS: atom_id res chain seq x y z
N MET A 1 42.99 -48.10 1.67
CA MET A 1 44.22 -48.51 0.96
C MET A 1 45.35 -47.62 1.44
N ALA A 2 46.29 -48.20 2.21
CA ALA A 2 47.49 -47.49 2.66
C ALA A 2 48.36 -47.22 1.42
N GLY A 3 48.50 -45.96 1.03
CA GLY A 3 49.36 -45.57 -0.08
C GLY A 3 50.80 -45.93 0.23
N SER A 4 51.48 -46.54 -0.75
CA SER A 4 52.91 -46.81 -0.75
C SER A 4 53.68 -45.58 -0.23
N GLN A 5 54.54 -45.77 0.77
CA GLN A 5 55.42 -44.71 1.30
C GLN A 5 56.33 -44.23 0.16
N VAL A 6 56.04 -43.04 -0.35
CA VAL A 6 56.86 -42.39 -1.37
C VAL A 6 58.16 -41.95 -0.70
N ASP A 7 59.29 -42.29 -1.30
CA ASP A 7 60.61 -41.84 -0.84
C ASP A 7 60.71 -40.32 -0.93
N MET A 8 60.69 -39.66 0.23
CA MET A 8 60.73 -38.21 0.33
C MET A 8 62.06 -37.64 -0.18
N GLU A 9 63.17 -38.38 -0.16
CA GLU A 9 64.43 -37.90 -0.72
C GLU A 9 64.35 -37.74 -2.23
N GLN A 10 63.75 -38.69 -2.94
CA GLN A 10 63.52 -38.59 -4.39
C GLN A 10 62.55 -37.44 -4.74
N VAL A 11 61.53 -37.22 -3.91
CA VAL A 11 60.62 -36.08 -4.05
C VAL A 11 61.38 -34.76 -3.86
N HIS A 12 62.22 -34.64 -2.83
CA HIS A 12 63.05 -33.47 -2.61
C HIS A 12 64.07 -33.24 -3.73
N MET A 13 64.69 -34.30 -4.28
CA MET A 13 65.56 -34.21 -5.45
C MET A 13 64.82 -33.70 -6.69
N SER A 14 63.54 -34.04 -6.83
CA SER A 14 62.68 -33.60 -7.95
C SER A 14 62.18 -32.16 -7.78
N ILE A 15 61.92 -31.74 -6.54
CA ILE A 15 61.45 -30.38 -6.21
C ILE A 15 62.59 -29.35 -6.27
N ARG A 16 63.81 -29.72 -5.86
CA ARG A 16 64.95 -28.79 -5.72
C ARG A 16 65.30 -28.01 -7.01
N PRO A 17 65.34 -28.62 -8.22
CA PRO A 17 65.58 -27.89 -9.46
C PRO A 17 64.48 -26.88 -9.79
N LEU A 18 63.22 -27.17 -9.42
CA LEU A 18 62.10 -26.26 -9.63
C LEU A 18 62.15 -25.09 -8.64
N LEU A 19 62.60 -25.32 -7.40
CA LEU A 19 62.82 -24.26 -6.42
C LEU A 19 64.01 -23.36 -6.79
N LEU A 20 65.08 -23.90 -7.39
CA LEU A 20 66.21 -23.09 -7.87
C LEU A 20 65.77 -22.10 -8.96
N LYS A 21 64.82 -22.49 -9.80
CA LYS A 21 64.23 -21.58 -10.80
C LYS A 21 63.46 -20.42 -10.15
N LEU A 22 63.00 -20.54 -8.90
CA LEU A 22 62.36 -19.46 -8.15
C LEU A 22 63.34 -18.38 -7.64
N GLY A 23 64.65 -18.47 -7.94
CA GLY A 23 65.60 -17.41 -7.57
C GLY A 23 65.32 -16.06 -8.24
N ASP A 24 64.82 -16.07 -9.48
CA ASP A 24 64.39 -14.89 -10.22
C ASP A 24 62.87 -14.85 -10.34
N TYR A 25 62.26 -13.66 -10.26
CA TYR A 25 60.82 -13.51 -10.42
C TYR A 25 60.38 -13.68 -11.88
N ARG A 26 61.27 -13.43 -12.85
CA ARG A 26 60.98 -13.49 -14.30
C ARG A 26 60.84 -14.92 -14.85
N SER A 27 61.40 -15.90 -14.16
CA SER A 27 61.31 -17.32 -14.53
C SER A 27 59.94 -17.94 -14.19
N LEU A 28 59.12 -17.24 -13.39
CA LEU A 28 57.77 -17.66 -13.00
C LEU A 28 56.81 -17.55 -14.19
N ASN A 29 56.74 -18.60 -15.00
CA ASN A 29 55.70 -18.76 -16.01
C ASN A 29 54.54 -19.63 -15.48
N LEU A 30 53.40 -19.59 -16.17
CA LEU A 30 52.19 -20.31 -15.76
C LEU A 30 52.42 -21.84 -15.65
N GLN A 31 53.26 -22.41 -16.51
CA GLN A 31 53.56 -23.84 -16.52
C GLN A 31 54.35 -24.28 -15.29
N LEU A 32 55.37 -23.50 -14.90
CA LEU A 32 56.17 -23.75 -13.69
C LEU A 32 55.29 -23.63 -12.45
N ILE A 33 54.44 -22.60 -12.41
CA ILE A 33 53.50 -22.39 -11.32
C ILE A 33 52.53 -23.57 -11.21
N GLN A 34 51.91 -24.00 -12.31
CA GLN A 34 51.02 -25.15 -12.30
C GLN A 34 51.73 -26.41 -11.80
N ARG A 35 52.95 -26.71 -12.29
CA ARG A 35 53.72 -27.86 -11.82
C ARG A 35 54.01 -27.77 -10.31
N LEU A 36 54.41 -26.59 -9.82
CA LEU A 36 54.64 -26.36 -8.40
C LEU A 36 53.36 -26.49 -7.58
N SER A 37 52.22 -25.99 -8.06
CA SER A 37 50.93 -26.14 -7.36
C SER A 37 50.53 -27.62 -7.21
N HIS A 38 50.66 -28.44 -8.26
CA HIS A 38 50.40 -29.88 -8.16
C HIS A 38 51.36 -30.57 -7.17
N LEU A 39 52.64 -30.17 -7.15
CA LEU A 39 53.61 -30.69 -6.18
C LEU A 39 53.28 -30.26 -4.74
N MET A 40 52.78 -29.04 -4.55
CA MET A 40 52.31 -28.55 -3.25
C MET A 40 51.05 -29.28 -2.77
N GLU A 41 50.15 -29.67 -3.69
CA GLU A 41 48.99 -30.50 -3.36
C GLU A 41 49.37 -31.93 -2.95
N LEU A 42 50.35 -32.53 -3.63
CA LEU A 42 50.80 -33.90 -3.37
C LEU A 42 51.71 -34.01 -2.14
N PHE A 43 52.61 -33.03 -1.95
CA PHE A 43 53.62 -33.04 -0.89
C PHE A 43 53.65 -31.71 -0.10
N PRO A 44 52.55 -31.34 0.57
CA PRO A 44 52.42 -30.04 1.21
C PRO A 44 53.48 -29.80 2.32
N GLY A 45 53.92 -30.85 3.02
CA GLY A 45 54.93 -30.76 4.08
C GLY A 45 56.36 -30.48 3.60
N SER A 46 56.65 -30.60 2.31
CA SER A 46 58.00 -30.41 1.76
C SER A 46 58.42 -28.94 1.60
N PHE A 47 57.50 -28.00 1.85
CA PHE A 47 57.69 -26.57 1.61
C PHE A 47 57.69 -25.77 2.94
N ASN A 48 58.62 -24.82 3.08
CA ASN A 48 58.88 -24.11 4.33
C ASN A 48 58.43 -22.63 4.30
N GLU A 49 58.52 -21.94 5.45
CA GLU A 49 58.12 -20.53 5.58
C GLU A 49 59.01 -19.59 4.75
N LYS A 50 60.31 -19.91 4.57
CA LYS A 50 61.23 -19.12 3.72
C LYS A 50 60.76 -19.06 2.25
N LEU A 51 60.21 -20.16 1.74
CA LEU A 51 59.63 -20.16 0.40
C LEU A 51 58.42 -19.22 0.32
N CYS A 52 57.60 -19.16 1.38
CA CYS A 52 56.46 -18.24 1.42
C CYS A 52 56.94 -16.77 1.38
N GLU A 53 58.03 -16.43 2.08
CA GLU A 53 58.64 -15.09 2.01
C GLU A 53 59.14 -14.76 0.60
N GLN A 54 59.82 -15.71 -0.06
CA GLN A 54 60.28 -15.55 -1.45
C GLN A 54 59.12 -15.37 -2.43
N LEU A 55 58.07 -16.20 -2.34
CA LEU A 55 56.87 -16.09 -3.16
C LEU A 55 56.16 -14.75 -2.93
N LEU A 56 56.13 -14.25 -1.70
CA LEU A 56 55.55 -12.95 -1.38
C LEU A 56 56.37 -11.81 -2.01
N ALA A 57 57.71 -11.88 -1.96
CA ALA A 57 58.58 -10.90 -2.60
C ALA A 57 58.41 -10.89 -4.12
N HIS A 58 58.26 -12.06 -4.74
CA HIS A 58 57.97 -12.18 -6.17
C HIS A 58 56.59 -11.65 -6.54
N LEU A 59 55.57 -11.97 -5.74
CA LEU A 59 54.22 -11.42 -5.92
C LEU A 59 54.22 -9.89 -5.86
N ARG A 60 54.97 -9.29 -4.93
CA ARG A 60 55.13 -7.83 -4.86
C ARG A 60 55.72 -7.25 -6.13
N LYS A 61 56.83 -7.82 -6.61
CA LYS A 61 57.48 -7.38 -7.85
C LYS A 61 56.56 -7.50 -9.06
N TRP A 62 55.89 -8.65 -9.22
CA TRP A 62 54.92 -8.85 -10.30
C TRP A 62 53.77 -7.83 -10.24
N MET A 63 53.20 -7.57 -9.07
CA MET A 63 52.15 -6.56 -8.90
C MET A 63 52.66 -5.14 -9.20
N ASP A 64 53.87 -4.78 -8.78
CA ASP A 64 54.45 -3.47 -9.07
C ASP A 64 54.71 -3.29 -10.58
N VAL A 65 55.17 -4.34 -11.29
CA VAL A 65 55.34 -4.32 -12.76
C VAL A 65 53.99 -4.12 -13.47
N ILE A 66 52.97 -4.90 -13.11
CA ILE A 66 51.63 -4.82 -13.70
C ILE A 66 51.02 -3.42 -13.46
N THR A 67 51.16 -2.89 -12.26
CA THR A 67 50.59 -1.58 -11.90
C THR A 67 51.35 -0.41 -12.50
N ALA A 68 52.69 -0.49 -12.61
CA ALA A 68 53.50 0.50 -13.33
C ALA A 68 53.19 0.52 -14.84
N GLY A 69 53.03 -0.66 -15.45
CA GLY A 69 52.63 -0.78 -16.86
C GLY A 69 51.27 -0.15 -17.17
N THR A 70 50.35 -0.14 -16.20
CA THR A 70 48.99 0.42 -16.34
C THR A 70 48.91 1.93 -16.04
N THR A 71 49.82 2.45 -15.20
CA THR A 71 49.83 3.89 -14.82
C THR A 71 50.59 4.76 -15.80
N GLN A 72 51.62 4.24 -16.48
CA GLN A 72 52.28 4.93 -17.59
C GLN A 72 51.43 4.93 -18.88
N SER A 73 50.48 3.99 -19.03
CA SER A 73 49.69 3.79 -20.25
C SER A 73 48.41 4.63 -20.35
N GLN A 74 48.03 5.39 -19.32
CA GLN A 74 46.83 6.24 -19.37
C GLN A 74 47.10 7.69 -19.81
N GLN A 75 48.36 8.13 -20.06
CA GLN A 75 48.63 9.55 -20.36
C GLN A 75 49.55 9.89 -21.55
N ALA A 76 50.17 8.94 -22.25
CA ALA A 76 50.98 9.31 -23.43
C ALA A 76 50.92 8.27 -24.56
N ALA A 77 50.20 8.62 -25.63
CA ALA A 77 50.40 8.19 -27.01
C ALA A 77 50.53 6.68 -27.29
N GLY A 78 49.40 5.98 -27.46
CA GLY A 78 49.18 4.98 -28.53
C GLY A 78 50.24 3.89 -28.81
N LYS A 79 51.11 3.56 -27.86
CA LYS A 79 52.13 2.51 -27.98
C LYS A 79 52.25 1.79 -26.63
N THR A 80 51.51 0.71 -26.46
CA THR A 80 51.73 -0.26 -25.38
C THR A 80 52.44 -1.47 -25.96
N ASN A 81 53.55 -1.89 -25.34
CA ASN A 81 54.29 -3.11 -25.71
C ASN A 81 53.61 -4.41 -25.21
N HIS A 82 52.43 -4.34 -24.59
CA HIS A 82 51.70 -5.49 -24.05
C HIS A 82 50.28 -5.52 -24.61
N THR A 83 49.86 -6.69 -25.09
CA THR A 83 48.49 -6.94 -25.54
C THR A 83 47.56 -7.16 -24.33
N PRO A 84 46.23 -7.00 -24.48
CA PRO A 84 45.27 -7.35 -23.42
C PRO A 84 45.38 -8.81 -22.94
N GLU A 85 45.84 -9.72 -23.81
CA GLU A 85 46.06 -11.13 -23.50
C GLU A 85 47.27 -11.31 -22.58
N ASP A 86 48.37 -10.58 -22.83
CA ASP A 86 49.56 -10.59 -21.97
C ASP A 86 49.21 -10.13 -20.55
N PHE A 87 48.46 -9.03 -20.43
CA PHE A 87 48.00 -8.53 -19.13
C PHE A 87 47.14 -9.55 -18.37
N ALA A 88 46.24 -10.25 -19.06
CA ALA A 88 45.43 -11.30 -18.45
C ALA A 88 46.29 -12.48 -17.98
N GLN A 89 47.34 -12.83 -18.72
CA GLN A 89 48.28 -13.88 -18.37
C GLN A 89 49.13 -13.50 -17.14
N GLU A 90 49.64 -12.28 -17.07
CA GLU A 90 50.39 -11.75 -15.92
C GLU A 90 49.52 -11.71 -14.65
N LEU A 91 48.27 -11.28 -14.77
CA LEU A 91 47.35 -11.28 -13.63
C LEU A 91 46.98 -12.70 -13.17
N LYS A 92 46.94 -13.67 -14.11
CA LYS A 92 46.75 -15.09 -13.81
C LYS A 92 47.97 -15.70 -13.10
N ILE A 93 49.18 -15.26 -13.42
CA ILE A 93 50.40 -15.61 -12.68
C ILE A 93 50.27 -15.15 -11.23
N CYS A 94 49.91 -13.88 -10.98
CA CYS A 94 49.66 -13.36 -9.63
C CYS A 94 48.58 -14.16 -8.88
N ALA A 95 47.44 -14.43 -9.52
CA ALA A 95 46.35 -15.22 -8.95
C ALA A 95 46.81 -16.63 -8.55
N SER A 96 47.64 -17.25 -9.39
CA SER A 96 48.16 -18.61 -9.14
C SER A 96 49.19 -18.62 -8.02
N ILE A 97 50.05 -17.60 -7.92
CA ILE A 97 50.97 -17.43 -6.77
C ILE A 97 50.16 -17.25 -5.48
N ILE A 98 49.07 -16.47 -5.48
CA ILE A 98 48.21 -16.34 -4.29
C ILE A 98 47.61 -17.69 -3.90
N ASN A 99 47.18 -18.50 -4.88
CA ASN A 99 46.63 -19.84 -4.62
C ASN A 99 47.66 -20.78 -3.97
N MET A 100 48.96 -20.63 -4.25
CA MET A 100 50.01 -21.46 -3.62
C MET A 100 50.08 -21.29 -2.10
N PHE A 101 49.83 -20.10 -1.56
CA PHE A 101 49.87 -19.90 -0.11
C PHE A 101 48.81 -20.72 0.64
N TYR A 102 47.69 -21.03 -0.01
CA TYR A 102 46.69 -21.94 0.56
C TYR A 102 47.20 -23.38 0.63
N LEU A 103 47.96 -23.83 -0.37
CA LEU A 103 48.47 -25.20 -0.48
C LEU A 103 49.62 -25.50 0.49
N ILE A 104 50.40 -24.48 0.90
CA ILE A 104 51.57 -24.66 1.76
C ILE A 104 51.16 -24.61 3.25
N PRO A 105 51.27 -25.70 4.04
CA PRO A 105 50.92 -25.72 5.45
C PRO A 105 51.78 -24.76 6.30
N ALA A 106 53.03 -24.52 5.91
CA ALA A 106 53.93 -23.59 6.59
C ALA A 106 53.54 -22.11 6.42
N ALA A 107 52.60 -21.78 5.51
CA ALA A 107 52.15 -20.40 5.30
C ALA A 107 51.36 -19.90 6.52
N SER A 108 51.99 -19.03 7.33
CA SER A 108 51.44 -18.58 8.61
C SER A 108 50.36 -17.48 8.45
N SER A 109 49.56 -17.26 9.49
CA SER A 109 48.53 -16.21 9.52
C SER A 109 49.10 -14.79 9.38
N LYS A 110 50.42 -14.59 9.54
CA LYS A 110 51.10 -13.32 9.32
C LYS A 110 51.00 -12.83 7.87
N LEU A 111 50.73 -13.73 6.93
CA LEU A 111 50.57 -13.40 5.51
C LEU A 111 49.21 -12.74 5.20
N ILE A 112 48.22 -12.83 6.09
CA ILE A 112 46.87 -12.28 5.86
C ILE A 112 46.93 -10.78 5.55
N GLU A 113 47.54 -9.99 6.42
CA GLU A 113 47.68 -8.54 6.25
C GLU A 113 48.42 -8.18 4.96
N HIS A 114 49.53 -8.89 4.71
CA HIS A 114 50.36 -8.66 3.53
C HIS A 114 49.60 -8.94 2.23
N LEU A 115 48.92 -10.09 2.13
CA LEU A 115 48.18 -10.47 0.94
C LEU A 115 46.97 -9.55 0.69
N ILE A 116 46.20 -9.21 1.73
CA ILE A 116 45.08 -8.29 1.61
C ILE A 116 45.56 -6.91 1.13
N THR A 117 46.61 -6.38 1.75
CA THR A 117 47.14 -5.05 1.39
C THR A 117 47.66 -5.02 -0.05
N LEU A 118 48.36 -6.07 -0.48
CA LEU A 118 48.85 -6.18 -1.86
C LEU A 118 47.73 -6.28 -2.88
N VAL A 119 46.71 -7.11 -2.64
CA VAL A 119 45.55 -7.24 -3.53
C VAL A 119 44.81 -5.90 -3.61
N LEU A 120 44.59 -5.22 -2.49
CA LEU A 120 43.93 -3.90 -2.50
C LEU A 120 44.75 -2.82 -3.22
N LYS A 121 46.08 -2.81 -3.05
CA LYS A 121 46.98 -1.89 -3.78
C LYS A 121 46.90 -2.14 -5.29
N ALA A 122 46.93 -3.40 -5.70
CA ALA A 122 46.81 -3.80 -7.10
C ALA A 122 45.44 -3.43 -7.69
N GLU A 123 44.34 -3.81 -7.03
CA GLU A 123 42.98 -3.48 -7.47
C GLU A 123 42.75 -1.97 -7.59
N LYS A 124 43.29 -1.18 -6.66
CA LYS A 124 43.22 0.28 -6.70
C LYS A 124 43.97 0.86 -7.91
N ALA A 125 45.18 0.37 -8.17
CA ALA A 125 45.99 0.84 -9.30
C ALA A 125 45.41 0.40 -10.66
N LEU A 126 44.77 -0.76 -10.71
CA LEU A 126 44.14 -1.31 -11.92
C LEU A 126 42.70 -0.82 -12.13
N VAL A 127 42.15 -0.05 -11.17
CA VAL A 127 40.74 0.39 -11.18
C VAL A 127 39.78 -0.81 -11.35
N MET A 128 40.15 -1.96 -10.76
CA MET A 128 39.47 -3.24 -10.93
C MET A 128 38.93 -3.73 -9.59
N GLU A 129 37.63 -3.56 -9.36
CA GLU A 129 37.00 -4.04 -8.12
C GLU A 129 36.05 -5.22 -8.36
N ILE A 130 35.26 -5.23 -9.41
CA ILE A 130 34.30 -6.31 -9.69
C ILE A 130 34.93 -7.24 -10.72
N GLY A 131 35.01 -8.55 -10.40
CA GLY A 131 35.60 -9.55 -11.30
C GLY A 131 37.13 -9.70 -11.19
N SER A 132 37.76 -9.15 -10.14
CA SER A 132 39.19 -9.35 -9.88
C SER A 132 39.53 -10.84 -9.70
N PRO A 133 40.43 -11.41 -10.52
CA PRO A 133 40.81 -12.83 -10.44
C PRO A 133 41.66 -13.15 -9.20
N LEU A 134 42.11 -12.13 -8.47
CA LEU A 134 42.93 -12.26 -7.26
C LEU A 134 42.09 -12.62 -6.03
N ARG A 135 40.79 -12.30 -6.03
CA ARG A 135 39.93 -12.42 -4.84
C ARG A 135 39.57 -13.86 -4.48
N GLU A 136 39.37 -14.72 -5.47
CA GLU A 136 39.04 -16.13 -5.23
C GLU A 136 40.21 -16.91 -4.63
N PRO A 137 41.45 -16.85 -5.18
CA PRO A 137 42.63 -17.42 -4.55
C PRO A 137 42.88 -16.88 -3.14
N LEU A 138 42.71 -15.56 -2.95
CA LEU A 138 42.85 -14.92 -1.65
C LEU A 138 41.86 -15.52 -0.65
N LEU A 139 40.59 -15.70 -1.05
CA LEU A 139 39.55 -16.26 -0.19
C LEU A 139 39.90 -17.67 0.29
N LYS A 140 40.44 -18.53 -0.58
CA LYS A 140 40.86 -19.89 -0.19
C LYS A 140 41.87 -19.86 0.96
N PHE A 141 42.87 -18.97 0.88
CA PHE A 141 43.84 -18.79 1.96
C PHE A 141 43.20 -18.25 3.24
N LEU A 142 42.33 -17.24 3.13
CA LEU A 142 41.69 -16.59 4.28
C LEU A 142 40.78 -17.54 5.08
N ILE A 143 40.08 -18.47 4.41
CA ILE A 143 39.20 -19.45 5.06
C ILE A 143 40.00 -20.40 5.98
N ARG A 144 41.29 -20.62 5.72
CA ARG A 144 42.16 -21.46 6.55
C ARG A 144 42.39 -20.87 7.95
N TYR A 145 42.32 -19.55 8.09
CA TYR A 145 42.55 -18.81 9.34
C TYR A 145 41.35 -17.92 9.67
N PRO A 146 40.18 -18.50 10.00
CA PRO A 146 38.94 -17.74 10.01
C PRO A 146 38.90 -16.68 11.12
N THR A 147 39.39 -17.00 12.32
CA THR A 147 39.43 -16.08 13.46
C THR A 147 40.36 -14.90 13.20
N GLN A 148 41.59 -15.17 12.76
CA GLN A 148 42.60 -14.13 12.49
C GLN A 148 42.16 -13.24 11.33
N THR A 149 41.55 -13.82 10.29
CA THR A 149 41.00 -13.08 9.16
C THR A 149 39.89 -12.13 9.62
N VAL A 150 38.93 -12.63 10.40
CA VAL A 150 37.83 -11.82 10.91
C VAL A 150 38.35 -10.69 11.80
N ASP A 151 39.26 -10.99 12.73
CA ASP A 151 39.83 -9.99 13.64
C ASP A 151 40.57 -8.87 12.86
N TYR A 152 41.33 -9.21 11.81
CA TYR A 152 41.99 -8.22 10.94
C TYR A 152 40.98 -7.32 10.21
N PHE A 153 39.94 -7.90 9.61
CA PHE A 153 38.91 -7.12 8.92
C PHE A 153 38.12 -6.23 9.88
N LEU A 154 37.80 -6.71 11.09
CA LEU A 154 37.11 -5.94 12.11
C LEU A 154 37.92 -4.73 12.60
N LEU A 155 39.26 -4.85 12.63
CA LEU A 155 40.17 -3.74 12.97
C LEU A 155 40.18 -2.64 11.91
N GLN A 156 40.04 -3.00 10.63
CA GLN A 156 40.19 -2.09 9.47
C GLN A 156 38.84 -1.67 8.83
N LEU A 157 37.72 -1.83 9.53
CA LEU A 157 36.36 -1.59 9.00
C LEU A 157 36.09 -0.16 8.49
N ALA A 158 36.85 0.84 8.95
CA ALA A 158 36.68 2.23 8.53
C ALA A 158 37.10 2.45 7.06
N GLY A 159 37.92 1.55 6.49
CA GLY A 159 38.37 1.64 5.11
C GLY A 159 37.28 1.24 4.11
N SER A 160 36.94 2.13 3.17
CA SER A 160 35.91 1.88 2.15
C SER A 160 36.25 0.67 1.23
N GLN A 161 37.51 0.55 0.79
CA GLN A 161 37.97 -0.57 -0.04
C GLN A 161 38.01 -1.89 0.74
N MET A 162 38.52 -1.86 1.98
CA MET A 162 38.54 -3.01 2.88
C MET A 162 37.13 -3.56 3.10
N ASN A 163 36.16 -2.66 3.27
CA ASN A 163 34.77 -3.05 3.41
C ASN A 163 34.21 -3.71 2.15
N ARG A 164 34.47 -3.15 0.95
CA ARG A 164 34.00 -3.75 -0.31
C ARG A 164 34.55 -5.17 -0.48
N LEU A 165 35.83 -5.37 -0.16
CA LEU A 165 36.47 -6.68 -0.17
C LEU A 165 35.82 -7.64 0.84
N LEU A 166 35.64 -7.21 2.09
CA LEU A 166 34.98 -8.01 3.14
C LEU A 166 33.57 -8.43 2.71
N MET A 167 32.77 -7.49 2.19
CA MET A 167 31.41 -7.76 1.75
C MET A 167 31.37 -8.76 0.58
N TYR A 168 32.32 -8.67 -0.36
CA TYR A 168 32.48 -9.63 -1.45
C TYR A 168 32.85 -11.02 -0.91
N ILE A 169 33.83 -11.09 0.00
CA ILE A 169 34.30 -12.35 0.62
C ILE A 169 33.15 -13.03 1.34
N LEU A 170 32.43 -12.31 2.20
CA LEU A 170 31.33 -12.85 2.97
C LEU A 170 30.13 -13.26 2.11
N SER A 171 29.99 -12.71 0.89
CA SER A 171 28.89 -13.09 -0.01
C SER A 171 29.14 -14.38 -0.81
N GLN A 172 30.38 -14.88 -0.86
CA GLN A 172 30.70 -16.15 -1.52
C GLN A 172 30.17 -17.35 -0.73
N GLU A 173 29.78 -18.42 -1.41
CA GLU A 173 29.25 -19.62 -0.74
C GLU A 173 30.33 -20.29 0.14
N THR A 174 31.57 -20.32 -0.33
CA THR A 174 32.74 -20.93 0.34
C THR A 174 33.12 -20.28 1.66
N SER A 175 32.73 -19.02 1.92
CA SER A 175 33.07 -18.29 3.14
C SER A 175 32.20 -18.63 4.37
N LYS A 176 31.53 -19.79 4.37
CA LYS A 176 30.75 -20.29 5.52
C LYS A 176 31.55 -20.30 6.83
N PRO A 177 32.84 -20.72 6.88
CA PRO A 177 33.62 -20.69 8.11
C PRO A 177 33.80 -19.26 8.66
N LEU A 178 34.06 -18.29 7.79
CA LEU A 178 34.20 -16.87 8.18
C LEU A 178 32.88 -16.31 8.74
N ARG A 179 31.74 -16.66 8.13
CA ARG A 179 30.41 -16.28 8.63
C ARG A 179 30.14 -16.89 10.01
N GLN A 180 30.41 -18.17 10.20
CA GLN A 180 30.22 -18.86 11.49
C GLN A 180 31.08 -18.24 12.59
N THR A 181 32.33 -17.86 12.29
CA THR A 181 33.19 -17.17 13.25
C THR A 181 32.65 -15.79 13.64
N LEU A 182 32.10 -15.02 12.69
CA LEU A 182 31.43 -13.75 12.97
C LEU A 182 30.13 -13.93 13.78
N GLU A 183 29.35 -14.97 13.47
CA GLU A 183 28.13 -15.32 14.19
C GLU A 183 28.41 -15.68 15.65
N ALA A 184 29.46 -16.48 15.89
CA ALA A 184 29.90 -16.87 17.23
C ALA A 184 30.45 -15.69 18.05
N HIS A 185 31.08 -14.71 17.40
CA HIS A 185 31.70 -13.55 18.06
C HIS A 185 30.91 -12.25 17.84
N SER A 186 29.57 -12.32 17.96
CA SER A 186 28.68 -11.17 17.73
C SER A 186 29.00 -9.93 18.59
N LEU A 187 29.52 -10.11 19.80
CA LEU A 187 29.94 -9.01 20.67
C LEU A 187 31.19 -8.28 20.15
N LYS A 188 32.15 -9.00 19.53
CA LYS A 188 33.30 -8.35 18.87
C LYS A 188 32.81 -7.43 17.75
N LEU A 189 31.84 -7.90 16.96
CA LEU A 189 31.21 -7.09 15.91
C LEU A 189 30.54 -5.83 16.49
N VAL A 190 29.82 -5.94 17.61
CA VAL A 190 29.21 -4.79 18.30
C VAL A 190 30.27 -3.77 18.69
N ASN A 191 31.36 -4.22 19.31
CA ASN A 191 32.41 -3.32 19.80
C ASN A 191 33.14 -2.60 18.66
N SER A 192 33.39 -3.28 17.55
CA SER A 192 34.04 -2.70 16.38
C SER A 192 33.15 -1.76 15.55
N THR A 193 31.82 -1.80 15.73
CA THR A 193 30.88 -1.06 14.86
C THR A 193 29.99 -0.05 15.57
N PHE A 194 29.50 -0.36 16.78
CA PHE A 194 28.47 0.42 17.48
C PHE A 194 28.94 1.02 18.82
N SER A 195 29.92 0.42 19.51
CA SER A 195 30.40 0.87 20.83
C SER A 195 31.44 2.01 20.78
N ILE A 196 31.47 2.77 19.69
CA ILE A 196 32.45 3.86 19.53
C ILE A 196 32.03 5.03 20.45
N PRO A 197 32.94 5.50 21.34
CA PRO A 197 32.69 6.63 22.24
C PRO A 197 32.11 7.83 21.50
N GLN A 198 31.25 8.62 22.15
CA GLN A 198 30.74 9.85 21.53
C GLN A 198 31.91 10.83 21.34
N PRO A 199 32.27 11.19 20.10
CA PRO A 199 33.25 12.24 19.90
C PRO A 199 32.63 13.60 20.29
N PRO A 200 33.44 14.59 20.70
CA PRO A 200 32.98 15.97 20.89
C PRO A 200 32.31 16.48 19.60
N GLU A 201 31.24 17.27 19.73
CA GLU A 201 30.40 17.72 18.59
C GLU A 201 31.19 18.48 17.50
N ASP A 202 32.33 19.06 17.85
CA ASP A 202 33.18 19.83 16.93
C ASP A 202 34.03 18.97 15.97
N GLN A 203 34.10 17.63 16.17
CA GLN A 203 34.95 16.75 15.35
C GLN A 203 34.19 16.06 14.21
N VAL A 204 33.97 16.78 13.10
CA VAL A 204 33.29 16.27 11.88
C VAL A 204 33.85 14.93 11.38
N SER A 205 35.17 14.76 11.40
CA SER A 205 35.84 13.52 10.96
C SER A 205 35.50 12.31 11.85
N ALA A 206 35.44 12.50 13.17
CA ALA A 206 35.13 11.44 14.12
C ALA A 206 33.66 11.01 14.01
N VAL A 207 32.75 11.97 13.81
CA VAL A 207 31.33 11.71 13.53
C VAL A 207 31.18 10.91 12.23
N GLN A 208 31.90 11.29 11.18
CA GLN A 208 31.85 10.61 9.89
C GLN A 208 32.39 9.16 9.96
N LYS A 209 33.48 8.95 10.71
CA LYS A 209 34.05 7.63 10.98
C LYS A 209 33.08 6.72 11.74
N LYS A 210 32.42 7.25 12.78
CA LYS A 210 31.38 6.54 13.52
C LYS A 210 30.20 6.13 12.63
N MET A 211 29.74 7.04 11.79
CA MET A 211 28.66 6.75 10.84
C MET A 211 29.05 5.70 9.80
N GLU A 212 30.31 5.72 9.35
CA GLU A 212 30.80 4.71 8.43
C GLU A 212 30.79 3.33 9.09
N LEU A 213 31.39 3.21 10.28
CA LEU A 213 31.42 1.96 11.04
C LEU A 213 30.01 1.43 11.35
N GLN A 214 29.05 2.31 11.65
CA GLN A 214 27.64 1.95 11.83
C GLN A 214 27.04 1.36 10.54
N ASN A 215 27.19 2.04 9.40
CA ASN A 215 26.67 1.57 8.11
C ASN A 215 27.30 0.20 7.75
N GLN A 216 28.59 0.02 8.04
CA GLN A 216 29.26 -1.24 7.80
C GLN A 216 28.79 -2.37 8.71
N GLY A 217 28.57 -2.09 10.00
CA GLY A 217 27.93 -3.04 10.91
C GLY A 217 26.56 -3.49 10.39
N ILE A 218 25.73 -2.55 9.92
CA ILE A 218 24.40 -2.86 9.35
C ILE A 218 24.52 -3.74 8.10
N LYS A 219 25.48 -3.48 7.20
CA LYS A 219 25.70 -4.30 6.00
C LYS A 219 26.15 -5.73 6.36
N ILE A 220 27.09 -5.88 7.28
CA ILE A 220 27.59 -7.18 7.74
C ILE A 220 26.43 -7.97 8.36
N ILE A 221 25.71 -7.38 9.31
CA ILE A 221 24.56 -8.03 9.97
C ILE A 221 23.51 -8.45 8.94
N ARG A 222 23.18 -7.57 7.98
CA ARG A 222 22.20 -7.90 6.94
C ARG A 222 22.67 -9.05 6.07
N LEU A 223 23.96 -9.13 5.77
CA LEU A 223 24.53 -10.24 5.01
C LEU A 223 24.44 -11.54 5.82
N LEU A 224 24.84 -11.55 7.09
CA LEU A 224 24.73 -12.73 7.95
C LEU A 224 23.28 -13.22 8.04
N VAL A 225 22.32 -12.32 8.28
CA VAL A 225 20.88 -12.63 8.26
C VAL A 225 20.41 -13.20 6.92
N LYS A 226 21.04 -12.85 5.79
CA LYS A 226 20.68 -13.42 4.48
C LYS A 226 20.99 -14.92 4.43
N PHE A 227 22.06 -15.37 5.09
CA PHE A 227 22.49 -16.77 5.09
C PHE A 227 21.93 -17.56 6.29
N ASN A 228 21.68 -16.88 7.40
CA ASN A 228 21.14 -17.48 8.62
C ASN A 228 20.02 -16.59 9.20
N ASN A 229 18.76 -16.94 8.91
CA ASN A 229 17.60 -16.15 9.32
C ASN A 229 17.34 -16.20 10.84
N SER A 230 17.68 -17.30 11.53
CA SER A 230 17.41 -17.49 12.97
C SER A 230 18.46 -16.88 13.89
N TRP A 231 19.65 -16.57 13.38
CA TRP A 231 20.77 -16.04 14.17
C TRP A 231 20.48 -14.70 14.86
N LEU A 232 19.96 -13.70 14.13
CA LEU A 232 19.81 -12.35 14.70
C LEU A 232 18.86 -12.30 15.92
N PRO A 233 17.71 -13.00 15.95
CA PRO A 233 16.86 -13.14 17.13
C PRO A 233 17.53 -13.69 18.40
N GLU A 234 18.62 -14.44 18.27
CA GLU A 234 19.37 -15.01 19.40
C GLU A 234 20.31 -13.98 20.06
N HIS A 235 20.57 -12.84 19.39
CA HIS A 235 21.49 -11.80 19.85
C HIS A 235 20.78 -10.48 20.18
N PRO A 236 20.17 -10.34 21.38
CA PRO A 236 19.38 -9.16 21.75
C PRO A 236 20.19 -7.86 21.81
N VAL A 237 21.49 -7.93 22.13
CA VAL A 237 22.38 -6.75 22.18
C VAL A 237 22.46 -6.05 20.83
N LEU A 238 22.64 -6.83 19.75
CA LEU A 238 22.67 -6.30 18.38
C LEU A 238 21.35 -5.61 18.04
N ILE A 239 20.22 -6.25 18.35
CA ILE A 239 18.89 -5.67 18.14
C ILE A 239 18.72 -4.37 18.92
N GLY A 240 19.20 -4.30 20.17
CA GLY A 240 19.20 -3.09 20.98
C GLY A 240 19.90 -1.93 20.28
N HIS A 241 21.08 -2.15 19.71
CA HIS A 241 21.80 -1.13 18.92
C HIS A 241 21.05 -0.74 17.64
N LEU A 242 20.56 -1.72 16.86
CA LEU A 242 19.80 -1.46 15.63
C LEU A 242 18.52 -0.65 15.90
N ARG A 243 17.80 -0.97 16.98
CA ARG A 243 16.61 -0.23 17.43
C ARG A 243 16.95 1.20 17.86
N ARG A 244 18.04 1.39 18.63
CA ARG A 244 18.52 2.73 19.03
C ARG A 244 18.87 3.59 17.82
N ILE A 245 19.58 3.02 16.84
CA ILE A 245 19.91 3.71 15.58
C ILE A 245 18.64 4.11 14.84
N TRP A 246 17.69 3.17 14.70
CA TRP A 246 16.44 3.42 13.99
C TRP A 246 15.60 4.53 14.62
N VAL A 247 15.50 4.56 15.95
CA VAL A 247 14.68 5.54 16.68
C VAL A 247 15.35 6.91 16.80
N SER A 248 16.69 6.98 16.71
CA SER A 248 17.49 8.20 16.86
C SER A 248 17.01 9.37 16.01
N SER A 249 16.86 10.54 16.66
CA SER A 249 16.51 11.81 16.00
C SER A 249 17.54 12.21 14.93
N GLY A 250 18.83 11.97 15.20
CA GLY A 250 19.92 12.25 14.26
C GLY A 250 19.84 11.39 12.99
N PHE A 251 19.53 10.10 13.12
CA PHE A 251 19.32 9.22 11.97
C PHE A 251 18.10 9.65 11.16
N GLN A 252 16.96 9.86 11.82
CA GLN A 252 15.72 10.28 11.17
C GLN A 252 15.80 11.67 10.54
N GLY A 253 16.56 12.60 11.15
CA GLY A 253 16.80 13.93 10.61
C GLY A 253 17.57 13.90 9.30
N ARG A 254 18.59 13.03 9.19
CA ARG A 254 19.36 12.86 7.94
C ARG A 254 18.52 12.28 6.80
N LEU A 255 17.58 11.39 7.10
CA LEU A 255 16.67 10.83 6.09
C LEU A 255 15.70 11.87 5.51
N ARG A 256 15.48 12.98 6.21
CA ARG A 256 14.63 14.09 5.74
C ARG A 256 15.40 15.16 4.97
N LYS A 257 16.73 15.23 5.13
CA LYS A 257 17.56 16.23 4.45
C LYS A 257 17.98 15.68 3.08
N ASP A 258 17.82 16.50 2.04
CA ASP A 258 18.43 16.24 0.74
C ASP A 258 19.95 16.25 0.90
N GLY A 259 20.65 15.23 0.38
CA GLY A 259 22.11 15.11 0.51
C GLY A 259 22.64 13.86 1.23
N THR A 260 21.84 12.80 1.41
CA THR A 260 22.41 11.51 1.86
C THR A 260 23.36 10.98 0.76
N PRO A 261 24.64 10.69 1.07
CA PRO A 261 25.59 10.21 0.08
C PRO A 261 25.11 8.92 -0.63
N ILE A 262 25.41 8.78 -1.92
CA ILE A 262 25.03 7.63 -2.78
C ILE A 262 25.51 6.28 -2.21
N HIS A 263 26.52 6.24 -1.34
CA HIS A 263 26.96 4.99 -0.70
C HIS A 263 26.15 4.63 0.57
N ARG A 264 25.30 5.53 1.07
CA ARG A 264 24.52 5.37 2.33
C ARG A 264 23.00 5.29 2.14
N TRP A 265 22.47 5.61 0.96
CA TRP A 265 21.02 5.51 0.69
C TRP A 265 20.40 4.13 0.98
N ARG A 266 21.18 3.04 0.89
CA ARG A 266 20.71 1.67 1.20
C ARG A 266 20.62 1.38 2.70
N GLU A 267 21.31 2.14 3.55
CA GLU A 267 21.40 1.91 5.00
C GLU A 267 20.01 1.72 5.67
N PRO A 268 19.00 2.58 5.41
CA PRO A 268 17.67 2.43 6.05
C PRO A 268 16.94 1.17 5.59
N LYS A 269 17.11 0.79 4.32
CA LYS A 269 16.51 -0.43 3.76
C LYS A 269 17.13 -1.69 4.36
N LEU A 270 18.44 -1.71 4.55
CA LEU A 270 19.13 -2.84 5.17
C LEU A 270 18.76 -2.96 6.65
N LEU A 271 18.76 -1.84 7.37
CA LEU A 271 18.38 -1.77 8.77
C LEU A 271 16.93 -2.23 9.01
N ALA A 272 15.98 -1.73 8.21
CA ALA A 272 14.59 -2.16 8.27
C ALA A 272 14.42 -3.66 7.97
N LYS A 273 15.20 -4.23 7.04
CA LYS A 273 15.19 -5.68 6.78
C LYS A 273 15.68 -6.50 7.98
N CYS A 274 16.72 -6.04 8.68
CA CYS A 274 17.21 -6.72 9.88
C CYS A 274 16.17 -6.69 11.01
N LEU A 275 15.59 -5.51 11.28
CA LEU A 275 14.54 -5.36 12.30
C LEU A 275 13.27 -6.13 11.93
N LEU A 276 12.91 -6.17 10.65
CA LEU A 276 11.78 -6.98 10.18
C LEU A 276 12.03 -8.48 10.36
N ASN A 277 13.25 -8.95 10.13
CA ASN A 277 13.62 -10.35 10.40
C ASN A 277 13.39 -10.69 11.88
N TYR A 278 13.79 -9.81 12.80
CA TYR A 278 13.55 -9.99 14.23
C TYR A 278 12.05 -10.11 14.56
N ILE A 279 11.21 -9.22 14.03
CA ILE A 279 9.75 -9.25 14.26
C ILE A 279 9.12 -10.55 13.71
N LYS A 280 9.60 -11.07 12.58
CA LYS A 280 9.11 -12.35 12.02
C LYS A 280 9.28 -13.52 12.98
N HIS A 281 10.38 -13.54 13.75
CA HIS A 281 10.64 -14.58 14.74
C HIS A 281 10.04 -14.26 16.12
N ARG A 282 9.82 -12.98 16.45
CA ARG A 282 9.20 -12.52 17.71
C ARG A 282 8.02 -11.59 17.45
N ALA A 283 6.85 -12.20 17.23
CA ALA A 283 5.60 -11.48 16.95
C ALA A 283 5.08 -10.62 18.12
N SER A 284 5.57 -10.85 19.35
CA SER A 284 5.19 -10.07 20.55
C SER A 284 5.75 -8.63 20.56
N GLU A 285 6.75 -8.33 19.73
CA GLU A 285 7.45 -7.03 19.70
C GLU A 285 6.69 -5.98 18.86
N VAL A 286 5.45 -5.71 19.26
CA VAL A 286 4.53 -4.79 18.57
C VAL A 286 5.07 -3.35 18.51
N GLU A 287 5.76 -2.91 19.56
CA GLU A 287 6.33 -1.56 19.61
C GLU A 287 7.34 -1.35 18.48
N LEU A 288 8.19 -2.35 18.20
CA LEU A 288 9.18 -2.27 17.13
C LEU A 288 8.53 -2.22 15.75
N LEU A 289 7.44 -2.97 15.54
CA LEU A 289 6.64 -2.90 14.32
C LEU A 289 6.11 -1.48 14.10
N PHE A 290 5.59 -0.84 15.16
CA PHE A 290 5.14 0.55 15.09
C PHE A 290 6.30 1.49 14.75
N GLN A 291 7.47 1.31 15.35
CA GLN A 291 8.63 2.14 15.00
C GLN A 291 9.06 1.95 13.54
N LEU A 292 8.91 0.76 12.93
CA LEU A 292 9.21 0.54 11.51
C LEU A 292 8.28 1.30 10.56
N LEU A 293 7.05 1.59 10.98
CA LEU A 293 6.11 2.39 10.17
C LEU A 293 6.59 3.83 9.94
N ARG A 294 7.63 4.28 10.65
CA ARG A 294 8.31 5.55 10.37
C ARG A 294 8.79 5.65 8.92
N VAL A 295 9.10 4.52 8.27
CA VAL A 295 9.41 4.46 6.83
C VAL A 295 8.34 5.17 6.00
N PHE A 296 7.07 4.99 6.33
CA PHE A 296 5.98 5.57 5.53
C PHE A 296 5.69 7.03 5.87
N THR A 297 6.42 7.62 6.81
CA THR A 297 6.28 9.04 7.19
C THR A 297 7.21 9.95 6.40
N ILE A 298 8.21 9.39 5.72
CA ILE A 298 9.25 10.12 4.97
C ILE A 298 9.28 9.55 3.53
N ARG A 299 9.60 10.41 2.55
CA ARG A 299 9.87 9.95 1.18
C ARG A 299 11.28 9.36 1.13
N HIS A 300 11.39 8.11 0.70
CA HIS A 300 12.67 7.41 0.63
C HIS A 300 13.05 7.11 -0.83
N VAL A 301 14.35 7.16 -1.13
CA VAL A 301 14.87 6.69 -2.42
C VAL A 301 14.75 5.16 -2.56
N PRO A 302 15.09 4.33 -1.56
CA PRO A 302 14.86 2.90 -1.66
C PRO A 302 13.38 2.54 -1.51
N ASP A 303 12.94 1.56 -2.29
CA ASP A 303 11.62 0.95 -2.13
C ASP A 303 11.56 0.00 -0.91
N PHE A 304 10.49 0.17 -0.12
CA PHE A 304 10.11 -0.58 1.07
C PHE A 304 8.91 -1.50 0.85
N HIS A 305 8.60 -1.87 -0.39
CA HIS A 305 7.54 -2.84 -0.72
C HIS A 305 7.62 -4.12 0.10
N PHE A 306 8.82 -4.60 0.45
CA PHE A 306 8.99 -5.79 1.32
C PHE A 306 8.31 -5.64 2.70
N LEU A 307 8.27 -4.43 3.26
CA LEU A 307 7.60 -4.16 4.53
C LEU A 307 6.09 -4.09 4.31
N ARG A 308 5.63 -3.41 3.25
CA ARG A 308 4.21 -3.36 2.87
C ARG A 308 3.63 -4.76 2.65
N LYS A 309 4.32 -5.59 1.86
CA LYS A 309 3.95 -6.99 1.62
C LYS A 309 3.85 -7.78 2.92
N PHE A 310 4.80 -7.61 3.84
CA PHE A 310 4.73 -8.26 5.15
C PHE A 310 3.51 -7.79 5.98
N LEU A 311 3.18 -6.50 5.97
CA LEU A 311 2.02 -5.98 6.67
C LEU A 311 0.71 -6.53 6.08
N GLU A 312 0.59 -6.56 4.76
CA GLU A 312 -0.62 -7.01 4.05
C GLU A 312 -0.80 -8.54 4.07
N GLU A 313 0.28 -9.32 3.90
CA GLU A 313 0.20 -10.78 3.80
C GLU A 313 0.39 -11.49 5.13
N THR A 314 1.25 -10.98 6.00
CA THR A 314 1.52 -11.61 7.29
C THR A 314 0.67 -10.95 8.36
N VAL A 315 0.85 -9.66 8.65
CA VAL A 315 0.20 -9.00 9.80
C VAL A 315 -1.33 -8.96 9.67
N ALA A 316 -1.86 -8.57 8.50
CA ALA A 316 -3.32 -8.51 8.31
C ALA A 316 -3.97 -9.90 8.29
N LYS A 317 -3.28 -10.93 7.76
CA LYS A 317 -3.86 -12.27 7.54
C LYS A 317 -3.53 -13.31 8.62
N VAL A 318 -2.77 -12.99 9.67
CA VAL A 318 -2.33 -13.96 10.72
C VAL A 318 -3.50 -14.81 11.23
N THR A 319 -3.52 -16.11 10.97
CA THR A 319 -4.65 -17.00 11.34
C THR A 319 -4.61 -17.56 12.76
N GLN A 320 -3.50 -17.45 13.49
CA GLN A 320 -3.40 -17.97 14.87
C GLN A 320 -4.00 -16.99 15.89
N TRP A 321 -5.27 -17.19 16.27
CA TRP A 321 -6.04 -16.35 17.18
C TRP A 321 -5.41 -16.15 18.58
N SER A 322 -4.70 -17.16 19.12
CA SER A 322 -4.03 -17.06 20.44
C SER A 322 -2.88 -16.03 20.47
N LYS A 323 -2.31 -15.68 19.31
CA LYS A 323 -1.34 -14.58 19.18
C LYS A 323 -2.04 -13.24 18.95
N ARG A 324 -3.29 -13.23 18.45
CA ARG A 324 -4.03 -12.01 18.08
C ARG A 324 -4.67 -11.31 19.28
N GLU A 325 -5.22 -11.99 20.28
CA GLU A 325 -5.82 -11.32 21.46
C GLU A 325 -4.78 -10.57 22.31
N LEU A 326 -3.61 -11.20 22.54
CA LEU A 326 -2.46 -10.52 23.13
C LEU A 326 -1.87 -9.47 22.17
N SER A 327 -2.09 -9.54 20.86
CA SER A 327 -1.58 -8.54 19.92
C SER A 327 -2.54 -7.37 19.69
N SER A 328 -3.85 -7.55 19.64
CA SER A 328 -4.84 -6.49 19.38
C SER A 328 -4.91 -5.55 20.57
N SER A 329 -5.02 -6.09 21.79
CA SER A 329 -4.92 -5.34 23.04
C SER A 329 -3.57 -4.61 23.15
N ASN A 330 -2.44 -5.26 22.86
CA ASN A 330 -1.11 -4.63 22.90
C ASN A 330 -0.88 -3.62 21.77
N LEU A 331 -1.38 -3.87 20.55
CA LEU A 331 -1.38 -2.92 19.42
C LEU A 331 -2.18 -1.68 19.79
N TRP A 332 -3.33 -1.88 20.44
CA TRP A 332 -4.20 -0.81 20.87
C TRP A 332 -3.61 -0.02 22.03
N ASN A 333 -3.02 -0.70 23.02
CA ASN A 333 -2.28 -0.08 24.13
C ASN A 333 -1.07 0.71 23.61
N CYS A 334 -0.33 0.16 22.63
CA CYS A 334 0.74 0.89 21.94
C CYS A 334 0.20 2.10 21.18
N PHE A 335 -0.96 1.98 20.52
CA PHE A 335 -1.60 3.11 19.85
C PHE A 335 -2.06 4.20 20.84
N MET A 336 -2.57 3.83 22.02
CA MET A 336 -2.90 4.77 23.10
C MET A 336 -1.68 5.44 23.69
N ASN A 337 -0.54 4.76 23.66
CA ASN A 337 0.68 5.26 24.27
C ASN A 337 1.02 6.66 23.73
N ARG A 338 1.21 7.63 24.64
CA ARG A 338 1.52 9.03 24.32
C ARG A 338 2.92 9.21 23.74
N ILE A 339 3.79 8.19 23.87
CA ILE A 339 5.17 8.21 23.38
C ILE A 339 5.25 8.32 21.85
N PHE A 340 4.24 7.84 21.11
CA PHE A 340 4.25 7.87 19.65
C PHE A 340 3.72 9.18 19.07
N HIS A 341 4.48 9.77 18.17
CA HIS A 341 4.10 10.97 17.43
C HIS A 341 2.83 10.75 16.58
N LYS A 342 1.96 11.78 16.46
CA LYS A 342 0.67 11.72 15.73
C LYS A 342 0.78 11.12 14.32
N LYS A 343 1.82 11.52 13.56
CA LYS A 343 2.10 10.99 12.20
C LYS A 343 2.32 9.46 12.17
N LEU A 344 2.92 8.90 13.21
CA LEU A 344 3.18 7.46 13.29
C LEU A 344 1.89 6.70 13.63
N LYS A 345 1.07 7.26 14.53
CA LYS A 345 -0.28 6.75 14.83
C LYS A 345 -1.15 6.68 13.57
N ALA A 346 -1.09 7.70 12.71
CA ALA A 346 -1.74 7.65 11.39
C ALA A 346 -1.27 6.45 10.56
N LYS A 347 0.04 6.22 10.45
CA LYS A 347 0.55 5.08 9.67
C LYS A 347 0.21 3.73 10.29
N ALA A 348 0.10 3.63 11.61
CA ALA A 348 -0.40 2.44 12.30
C ALA A 348 -1.87 2.15 11.97
N LEU A 349 -2.73 3.17 11.96
CA LEU A 349 -4.12 3.00 11.52
C LEU A 349 -4.19 2.56 10.06
N GLN A 350 -3.46 3.24 9.18
CA GLN A 350 -3.52 3.03 7.73
C GLN A 350 -3.02 1.64 7.30
N TYR A 351 -1.90 1.18 7.86
CA TYR A 351 -1.20 -0.01 7.35
C TYR A 351 -1.33 -1.26 8.23
N VAL A 352 -1.78 -1.11 9.47
CA VAL A 352 -1.88 -2.22 10.42
C VAL A 352 -3.32 -2.42 10.86
N LEU A 353 -3.91 -1.43 11.54
CA LEU A 353 -5.20 -1.62 12.21
C LEU A 353 -6.36 -1.76 11.20
N ILE A 354 -6.55 -0.82 10.28
CA ILE A 354 -7.66 -0.88 9.31
C ILE A 354 -7.59 -2.18 8.48
N PRO A 355 -6.46 -2.54 7.83
CA PRO A 355 -6.39 -3.78 7.05
C PRO A 355 -6.59 -5.05 7.89
N MET A 356 -6.07 -5.08 9.13
CA MET A 356 -6.24 -6.24 10.02
C MET A 356 -7.70 -6.45 10.41
N PHE A 357 -8.42 -5.38 10.76
CA PHE A 357 -9.85 -5.46 11.07
C PHE A 357 -10.68 -5.82 9.84
N GLN A 358 -10.38 -5.21 8.69
CA GLN A 358 -11.10 -5.50 7.45
C GLN A 358 -10.99 -6.99 7.06
N VAL A 359 -9.78 -7.55 7.01
CA VAL A 359 -9.58 -8.97 6.67
C VAL A 359 -10.25 -9.90 7.69
N SER A 360 -10.27 -9.52 8.96
CA SER A 360 -10.90 -10.33 10.01
C SER A 360 -12.43 -10.29 9.91
N PHE A 361 -13.03 -9.14 9.59
CA PHE A 361 -14.46 -9.01 9.35
C PHE A 361 -14.90 -9.77 8.09
N GLU A 362 -14.13 -9.71 7.00
CA GLU A 362 -14.39 -10.48 5.78
C GLU A 362 -14.36 -12.00 6.00
N ARG A 363 -13.60 -12.47 7.00
CA ARG A 363 -13.53 -13.89 7.40
C ARG A 363 -14.56 -14.31 8.45
N GLY A 364 -15.38 -13.38 8.95
CA GLY A 364 -16.33 -13.64 10.03
C GLY A 364 -15.68 -13.79 11.42
N GLU A 365 -14.40 -13.43 11.58
CA GLU A 365 -13.64 -13.50 12.84
C GLU A 365 -13.72 -12.18 13.64
N GLY A 366 -14.83 -11.44 13.51
CA GLY A 366 -14.99 -10.10 14.09
C GLY A 366 -15.09 -10.09 15.62
N ASP A 367 -15.96 -10.92 16.18
CA ASP A 367 -16.20 -11.00 17.63
C ASP A 367 -14.96 -11.39 18.47
N PRO A 368 -14.16 -12.41 18.09
CA PRO A 368 -12.93 -12.71 18.83
C PRO A 368 -11.88 -11.60 18.69
N LEU A 369 -11.85 -10.85 17.59
CA LEU A 369 -10.93 -9.71 17.43
C LEU A 369 -11.32 -8.54 18.33
N ILE A 370 -12.62 -8.31 18.50
CA ILE A 370 -13.17 -7.22 19.31
C ILE A 370 -13.00 -7.52 20.80
N GLY A 371 -12.99 -8.79 21.21
CA GLY A 371 -12.76 -9.22 22.60
C GLY A 371 -14.05 -9.64 23.33
N GLY A 372 -15.00 -10.26 22.62
CA GLY A 372 -16.20 -10.86 23.24
C GLY A 372 -17.47 -10.72 22.40
N PRO A 373 -18.61 -11.22 22.89
CA PRO A 373 -19.91 -11.06 22.24
C PRO A 373 -20.42 -9.60 22.27
N PRO A 374 -21.41 -9.22 21.44
CA PRO A 374 -21.92 -7.86 21.37
C PRO A 374 -22.53 -7.39 22.70
N SER A 375 -21.87 -6.43 23.33
CA SER A 375 -22.31 -5.78 24.58
C SER A 375 -22.37 -4.24 24.39
N PRO A 376 -23.40 -3.71 23.70
CA PRO A 376 -23.46 -2.28 23.34
C PRO A 376 -23.57 -1.35 24.55
N GLU A 377 -24.22 -1.79 25.64
CA GLU A 377 -24.49 -0.98 26.84
C GLU A 377 -23.37 -1.03 27.89
N GLN A 378 -22.49 -2.03 27.85
CA GLN A 378 -21.40 -2.20 28.81
C GLN A 378 -20.08 -1.64 28.27
N ASP A 379 -19.39 -0.87 29.10
CA ASP A 379 -18.02 -0.42 28.85
C ASP A 379 -17.03 -1.44 29.42
N SER A 380 -16.48 -2.27 28.54
CA SER A 380 -15.38 -3.19 28.88
C SER A 380 -14.04 -2.66 28.38
N ASN A 381 -13.00 -2.77 29.20
CA ASN A 381 -11.62 -2.45 28.81
C ASN A 381 -10.99 -3.53 27.91
N GLU A 382 -11.61 -4.71 27.82
CA GLU A 382 -11.18 -5.79 26.93
C GLU A 382 -11.80 -5.65 25.53
N ASN A 383 -12.96 -5.00 25.44
CA ASN A 383 -13.62 -4.75 24.16
C ASN A 383 -12.95 -3.58 23.42
N VAL A 384 -12.32 -3.87 22.28
CA VAL A 384 -11.57 -2.88 21.48
C VAL A 384 -12.46 -1.74 21.00
N ILE A 385 -13.74 -2.00 20.68
CA ILE A 385 -14.70 -0.98 20.25
C ILE A 385 -15.02 -0.04 21.42
N SER A 386 -15.25 -0.57 22.61
CA SER A 386 -15.46 0.24 23.81
C SER A 386 -14.24 1.10 24.11
N VAL A 387 -13.03 0.54 24.07
CA VAL A 387 -11.80 1.33 24.29
C VAL A 387 -11.60 2.38 23.20
N PHE A 388 -11.90 2.06 21.94
CA PHE A 388 -11.81 3.01 20.85
C PHE A 388 -12.79 4.16 20.97
N VAL A 389 -14.08 3.84 21.06
CA VAL A 389 -15.13 4.84 21.09
C VAL A 389 -15.07 5.65 22.38
N CYS A 390 -14.70 5.05 23.52
CA CYS A 390 -14.67 5.73 24.82
C CYS A 390 -13.33 6.46 25.11
N LYS A 391 -12.17 5.96 24.65
CA LYS A 391 -10.85 6.54 24.99
C LYS A 391 -10.11 7.23 23.84
N VAL A 392 -10.43 6.95 22.57
CA VAL A 392 -9.74 7.56 21.41
C VAL A 392 -10.57 8.63 20.75
N VAL A 393 -11.84 8.31 20.54
CA VAL A 393 -12.78 9.24 19.94
C VAL A 393 -13.09 10.28 21.01
N ASP A 394 -12.46 11.44 20.90
CA ASP A 394 -12.71 12.60 21.75
C ASP A 394 -13.73 13.51 21.04
N PRO A 395 -15.01 13.49 21.45
CA PRO A 395 -16.04 14.32 20.83
C PRO A 395 -15.93 15.79 21.26
N ASP A 396 -15.29 16.05 22.41
CA ASP A 396 -15.19 17.37 23.03
C ASP A 396 -14.01 18.17 22.46
N ASN A 397 -12.98 17.47 21.95
CA ASN A 397 -11.87 18.06 21.20
C ASN A 397 -11.73 17.50 19.77
N PRO A 398 -12.66 17.82 18.86
CA PRO A 398 -12.67 17.26 17.50
C PRO A 398 -11.43 17.61 16.66
N PHE A 399 -10.71 18.69 17.01
CA PHE A 399 -9.50 19.16 16.32
C PHE A 399 -8.20 18.85 17.08
N GLY A 400 -8.26 18.07 18.16
CA GLY A 400 -7.08 17.73 18.98
C GLY A 400 -6.05 16.85 18.26
N THR A 401 -6.44 16.20 17.15
CA THR A 401 -5.57 15.34 16.33
C THR A 401 -5.33 15.96 14.96
N SER A 402 -4.20 15.62 14.31
CA SER A 402 -3.92 16.08 12.95
C SER A 402 -4.93 15.52 11.95
N ASP A 403 -5.29 16.26 10.91
CA ASP A 403 -6.28 15.85 9.89
C ASP A 403 -6.06 14.44 9.34
N ALA A 404 -4.82 14.06 9.05
CA ALA A 404 -4.49 12.71 8.58
C ALA A 404 -4.88 11.60 9.56
N VAL A 405 -4.72 11.84 10.87
CA VAL A 405 -5.15 10.89 11.91
C VAL A 405 -6.68 10.90 11.98
N ARG A 406 -7.30 12.08 11.97
CA ARG A 406 -8.76 12.22 12.03
C ARG A 406 -9.46 11.51 10.88
N ILE A 407 -8.97 11.64 9.65
CA ILE A 407 -9.49 10.92 8.48
C ILE A 407 -9.46 9.40 8.70
N LEU A 408 -8.33 8.88 9.18
CA LEU A 408 -8.18 7.45 9.42
C LEU A 408 -9.04 6.95 10.60
N LEU A 409 -9.25 7.78 11.62
CA LEU A 409 -10.19 7.48 12.70
C LEU A 409 -11.63 7.44 12.17
N LEU A 410 -12.02 8.36 11.27
CA LEU A 410 -13.34 8.34 10.62
C LEU A 410 -13.53 7.10 9.74
N GLN A 411 -12.51 6.72 8.96
CA GLN A 411 -12.51 5.50 8.15
C GLN A 411 -12.63 4.24 9.02
N PHE A 412 -11.86 4.17 10.11
CA PHE A 412 -11.94 3.04 11.03
C PHE A 412 -13.30 2.96 11.72
N SER A 413 -13.86 4.09 12.16
CA SER A 413 -15.22 4.16 12.70
C SER A 413 -16.27 3.69 11.68
N ALA A 414 -16.12 4.04 10.40
CA ALA A 414 -17.04 3.62 9.34
C ALA A 414 -17.02 2.09 9.17
N LEU A 415 -15.82 1.50 9.13
CA LEU A 415 -15.62 0.05 9.07
C LEU A 415 -16.28 -0.67 10.26
N LEU A 416 -16.11 -0.14 11.49
CA LEU A 416 -16.74 -0.71 12.68
C LEU A 416 -18.27 -0.63 12.63
N VAL A 417 -18.84 0.48 12.14
CA VAL A 417 -20.29 0.60 11.98
C VAL A 417 -20.83 -0.35 10.91
N GLU A 418 -20.08 -0.58 9.84
CA GLU A 418 -20.49 -1.48 8.76
C GLU A 418 -20.59 -2.95 9.22
N HIS A 419 -19.54 -3.44 9.89
CA HIS A 419 -19.37 -4.86 10.20
C HIS A 419 -19.66 -5.24 11.65
N ALA A 420 -19.59 -4.30 12.59
CA ALA A 420 -19.75 -4.54 14.02
C ALA A 420 -20.82 -3.63 14.66
N SER A 421 -21.87 -3.29 13.91
CA SER A 421 -22.95 -2.40 14.39
C SER A 421 -23.59 -2.86 15.71
N GLN A 422 -23.72 -4.18 15.90
CA GLN A 422 -24.31 -4.79 17.11
C GLN A 422 -23.50 -4.52 18.38
N HIS A 423 -22.19 -4.31 18.27
CA HIS A 423 -21.32 -3.94 19.39
C HIS A 423 -21.43 -2.46 19.78
N ILE A 424 -21.97 -1.63 18.89
CA ILE A 424 -22.05 -0.17 19.05
C ILE A 424 -23.41 0.23 19.61
N HIS A 425 -24.50 -0.30 19.04
CA HIS A 425 -25.87 0.03 19.45
C HIS A 425 -26.84 -1.08 19.04
N ASP A 426 -27.84 -1.34 19.87
CA ASP A 426 -28.93 -2.23 19.50
C ASP A 426 -29.92 -1.51 18.58
N ALA A 427 -30.10 -2.02 17.36
CA ALA A 427 -30.99 -1.45 16.36
C ALA A 427 -32.47 -1.43 16.80
N ALA A 428 -32.89 -2.30 17.73
CA ALA A 428 -34.23 -2.30 18.28
C ALA A 428 -34.48 -1.13 19.26
N ASN A 429 -33.41 -0.61 19.86
CA ASN A 429 -33.51 0.46 20.83
C ASN A 429 -33.60 1.84 20.15
N LYS A 430 -34.74 2.53 20.33
CA LYS A 430 -34.99 3.87 19.79
C LYS A 430 -34.16 4.96 20.46
N ARG A 431 -33.64 4.73 21.68
CA ARG A 431 -32.77 5.69 22.37
C ARG A 431 -31.33 5.48 21.92
N GLN A 432 -30.68 6.54 21.45
CA GLN A 432 -29.27 6.47 21.01
C GLN A 432 -28.36 6.10 22.18
N GLY A 433 -27.66 4.97 22.06
CA GLY A 433 -26.63 4.54 23.00
C GLY A 433 -25.46 5.52 23.09
N ILE A 434 -24.69 5.44 24.18
CA ILE A 434 -23.55 6.34 24.45
C ILE A 434 -22.51 6.25 23.34
N LYS A 435 -22.13 5.03 22.92
CA LYS A 435 -21.12 4.79 21.88
C LYS A 435 -21.55 5.38 20.52
N LEU A 436 -22.81 5.15 20.12
CA LEU A 436 -23.38 5.74 18.91
C LEU A 436 -23.38 7.28 18.97
N ARG A 437 -23.80 7.86 20.10
CA ARG A 437 -23.79 9.31 20.30
C ARG A 437 -22.38 9.88 20.14
N ARG A 438 -21.36 9.26 20.74
CA ARG A 438 -19.96 9.72 20.61
C ARG A 438 -19.48 9.71 19.17
N LEU A 439 -19.77 8.64 18.40
CA LEU A 439 -19.41 8.57 16.98
C LEU A 439 -20.11 9.65 16.15
N MET A 440 -21.41 9.89 16.39
CA MET A 440 -22.15 10.95 15.72
C MET A 440 -21.59 12.34 16.04
N THR A 441 -21.33 12.64 17.31
CA THR A 441 -20.74 13.91 17.74
C THR A 441 -19.34 14.11 17.14
N PHE A 442 -18.53 13.04 17.07
CA PHE A 442 -17.21 13.10 16.44
C PHE A 442 -17.28 13.43 14.94
N ALA A 443 -18.28 12.91 14.23
CA ALA A 443 -18.53 13.22 12.82
C ALA A 443 -19.18 14.59 12.59
N TRP A 444 -19.87 15.14 13.60
CA TRP A 444 -20.67 16.37 13.50
C TRP A 444 -20.00 17.59 12.87
N PRO A 445 -18.68 17.86 13.05
CA PRO A 445 -18.01 18.98 12.39
C PRO A 445 -18.17 19.00 10.86
N CYS A 446 -18.45 17.86 10.21
CA CYS A 446 -18.70 17.82 8.77
C CYS A 446 -20.04 18.44 8.35
N LEU A 447 -21.00 18.57 9.26
CA LEU A 447 -22.33 19.13 9.02
C LEU A 447 -22.44 20.62 9.35
N LEU A 448 -21.38 21.20 9.96
CA LEU A 448 -21.37 22.61 10.31
C LEU A 448 -21.35 23.51 9.05
N PRO A 449 -22.11 24.62 9.04
CA PRO A 449 -22.15 25.53 7.89
C PRO A 449 -20.81 26.22 7.61
N LYS A 450 -20.02 26.52 8.66
CA LYS A 450 -18.67 27.07 8.52
C LYS A 450 -17.73 25.94 8.11
N GLN A 451 -16.91 26.17 7.07
CA GLN A 451 -15.88 25.23 6.64
C GLN A 451 -14.75 25.16 7.68
N CYS A 452 -15.00 24.45 8.76
CA CYS A 452 -14.03 24.26 9.85
C CYS A 452 -13.09 23.07 9.60
N VAL A 453 -13.30 22.31 8.52
CA VAL A 453 -12.56 21.10 8.18
C VAL A 453 -12.21 21.06 6.70
N ASP A 454 -11.04 20.53 6.39
CA ASP A 454 -10.60 20.21 5.03
C ASP A 454 -11.64 19.33 4.29
N PRO A 455 -11.84 19.50 2.96
CA PRO A 455 -12.80 18.72 2.19
C PRO A 455 -12.67 17.20 2.37
N SER A 456 -11.44 16.66 2.44
CA SER A 456 -11.23 15.21 2.64
C SER A 456 -11.77 14.78 4.00
N THR A 457 -11.47 15.52 5.06
CA THR A 457 -11.99 15.25 6.41
C THR A 457 -13.51 15.38 6.47
N LYS A 458 -14.08 16.40 5.80
CA LYS A 458 -15.52 16.62 5.71
C LYS A 458 -16.23 15.40 5.14
N TYR A 459 -15.80 14.88 3.99
CA TYR A 459 -16.52 13.81 3.31
C TYR A 459 -16.28 12.42 3.94
N HIS A 460 -15.15 12.18 4.60
CA HIS A 460 -15.00 11.00 5.45
C HIS A 460 -15.94 11.04 6.67
N GLY A 461 -16.26 12.24 7.18
CA GLY A 461 -17.32 12.41 8.19
C GLY A 461 -18.70 12.04 7.64
N HIS A 462 -19.02 12.45 6.40
CA HIS A 462 -20.27 12.06 5.75
C HIS A 462 -20.34 10.56 5.47
N LEU A 463 -19.21 9.92 5.11
CA LEU A 463 -19.13 8.46 4.94
C LEU A 463 -19.51 7.73 6.23
N LEU A 464 -18.93 8.12 7.37
CA LEU A 464 -19.31 7.55 8.67
C LEU A 464 -20.80 7.73 8.96
N LEU A 465 -21.34 8.94 8.74
CA LEU A 465 -22.77 9.19 8.92
C LEU A 465 -23.65 8.37 7.97
N ALA A 466 -23.22 8.13 6.73
CA ALA A 466 -23.94 7.29 5.78
C ALA A 466 -24.05 5.84 6.29
N HIS A 467 -22.96 5.25 6.80
CA HIS A 467 -23.01 3.91 7.43
C HIS A 467 -23.91 3.89 8.67
N ILE A 468 -23.85 4.94 9.51
CA ILE A 468 -24.70 5.06 10.70
C ILE A 468 -26.20 5.10 10.30
N ILE A 469 -26.56 5.90 9.32
CA ILE A 469 -27.94 6.02 8.81
C ILE A 469 -28.41 4.69 8.20
N ALA A 470 -27.53 3.99 7.48
CA ALA A 470 -27.86 2.72 6.87
C ALA A 470 -28.16 1.61 7.89
N LYS A 471 -27.53 1.65 9.08
CA LYS A 471 -27.66 0.60 10.11
C LYS A 471 -28.63 0.95 11.24
N PHE A 472 -28.75 2.22 11.64
CA PHE A 472 -29.50 2.65 12.82
C PHE A 472 -30.63 3.63 12.48
N ALA A 473 -31.61 3.73 13.39
CA ALA A 473 -32.68 4.72 13.29
C ALA A 473 -32.14 6.12 13.66
N ILE A 474 -32.08 7.02 12.66
CA ILE A 474 -31.56 8.38 12.81
C ILE A 474 -32.65 9.39 12.45
N HIS A 475 -32.64 10.54 13.12
CA HIS A 475 -33.61 11.59 12.90
C HIS A 475 -33.54 12.15 11.46
N LYS A 476 -34.71 12.24 10.81
CA LYS A 476 -34.89 12.67 9.41
C LYS A 476 -34.10 13.92 9.00
N ARG A 477 -34.03 14.94 9.86
CA ARG A 477 -33.28 16.19 9.56
C ARG A 477 -31.80 15.92 9.28
N ILE A 478 -31.17 15.01 10.04
CA ILE A 478 -29.75 14.67 9.87
C ILE A 478 -29.57 13.92 8.55
N VAL A 479 -30.46 12.95 8.26
CA VAL A 479 -30.44 12.19 7.01
C VAL A 479 -30.48 13.13 5.79
N LEU A 480 -31.43 14.07 5.77
CA LEU A 480 -31.58 15.03 4.69
C LEU A 480 -30.38 15.99 4.59
N GLN A 481 -29.82 16.43 5.72
CA GLN A 481 -28.66 17.32 5.75
C GLN A 481 -27.41 16.63 5.17
N VAL A 482 -27.15 15.38 5.54
CA VAL A 482 -26.05 14.57 5.00
C VAL A 482 -26.24 14.34 3.50
N PHE A 483 -27.45 13.93 3.10
CA PHE A 483 -27.77 13.66 1.70
C PHE A 483 -27.59 14.90 0.82
N HIS A 484 -28.21 16.02 1.19
CA HIS A 484 -28.09 17.28 0.44
C HIS A 484 -26.63 17.76 0.34
N SER A 485 -25.84 17.64 1.40
CA SER A 485 -24.42 17.99 1.39
C SER A 485 -23.60 17.12 0.43
N LEU A 486 -23.89 15.81 0.35
CA LEU A 486 -23.24 14.88 -0.60
C LEU A 486 -23.67 15.12 -2.06
N LEU A 487 -24.93 15.50 -2.29
CA LEU A 487 -25.40 15.86 -3.63
C LEU A 487 -24.65 17.09 -4.18
N LYS A 488 -24.26 18.03 -3.33
CA LYS A 488 -23.50 19.23 -3.72
C LYS A 488 -21.99 19.01 -3.86
N ALA A 489 -21.51 17.82 -3.50
CA ALA A 489 -20.09 17.53 -3.36
C ALA A 489 -19.40 17.12 -4.68
N HIS A 490 -19.34 18.03 -5.65
CA HIS A 490 -18.79 17.77 -6.99
C HIS A 490 -17.27 17.99 -7.13
N ALA A 491 -16.56 18.30 -6.04
CA ALA A 491 -15.12 18.54 -6.04
C ALA A 491 -14.32 17.26 -6.41
N VAL A 492 -13.32 17.41 -7.29
CA VAL A 492 -12.56 16.27 -7.85
C VAL A 492 -11.77 15.52 -6.77
N GLU A 493 -11.18 16.25 -5.82
CA GLU A 493 -10.28 15.71 -4.78
C GLU A 493 -10.96 14.70 -3.84
N ALA A 494 -12.27 14.82 -3.63
CA ALA A 494 -13.03 13.97 -2.71
C ALA A 494 -14.04 13.04 -3.39
N ARG A 495 -14.08 13.03 -4.73
CA ARG A 495 -15.08 12.29 -5.52
C ARG A 495 -15.17 10.80 -5.14
N GLY A 496 -14.04 10.16 -4.84
CA GLY A 496 -14.01 8.75 -4.44
C GLY A 496 -14.79 8.47 -3.15
N VAL A 497 -14.57 9.28 -2.12
CA VAL A 497 -15.21 9.13 -0.80
C VAL A 497 -16.68 9.52 -0.86
N VAL A 498 -17.00 10.60 -1.57
CA VAL A 498 -18.38 11.05 -1.79
C VAL A 498 -19.20 9.95 -2.49
N ARG A 499 -18.62 9.32 -3.52
CA ARG A 499 -19.25 8.20 -4.22
C ARG A 499 -19.55 7.03 -3.28
N GLN A 500 -18.57 6.61 -2.46
CA GLN A 500 -18.78 5.54 -1.46
C GLN A 500 -19.91 5.90 -0.49
N ALA A 501 -19.95 7.13 0.02
CA ALA A 501 -20.99 7.56 0.95
C ALA A 501 -22.39 7.57 0.30
N LEU A 502 -22.50 8.04 -0.95
CA LEU A 502 -23.76 8.03 -1.71
C LEU A 502 -24.20 6.62 -2.08
N ASP A 503 -23.27 5.70 -2.32
CA ASP A 503 -23.58 4.30 -2.62
C ASP A 503 -24.32 3.59 -1.48
N ILE A 504 -24.00 4.00 -0.24
CA ILE A 504 -24.61 3.48 0.98
C ILE A 504 -25.90 4.23 1.30
N LEU A 505 -25.88 5.56 1.23
CA LEU A 505 -26.98 6.40 1.69
C LEU A 505 -28.19 6.39 0.74
N THR A 506 -27.95 6.41 -0.58
CA THR A 506 -29.01 6.47 -1.60
C THR A 506 -30.01 5.32 -1.49
N PRO A 507 -29.60 4.03 -1.43
CA PRO A 507 -30.54 2.93 -1.21
C PRO A 507 -31.12 2.89 0.21
N ALA A 508 -30.41 3.41 1.21
CA ALA A 508 -30.90 3.45 2.59
C ALA A 508 -32.04 4.46 2.79
N MET A 509 -32.08 5.54 2.02
CA MET A 509 -33.07 6.62 2.20
C MET A 509 -34.53 6.17 2.10
N PRO A 510 -34.97 5.47 1.03
CA PRO A 510 -36.33 4.95 0.95
C PRO A 510 -36.69 3.97 2.07
N ALA A 511 -35.72 3.17 2.53
CA ALA A 511 -35.93 2.16 3.57
C ALA A 511 -36.00 2.77 4.99
N ARG A 512 -35.38 3.93 5.21
CA ARG A 512 -35.24 4.56 6.54
C ARG A 512 -36.20 5.72 6.78
N MET A 513 -36.93 6.15 5.75
CA MET A 513 -37.89 7.26 5.83
C MET A 513 -39.15 6.93 5.04
N GLU A 514 -40.33 7.12 5.65
CA GLU A 514 -41.63 6.88 4.99
C GLU A 514 -41.81 7.72 3.71
N ASP A 515 -41.32 8.97 3.72
CA ASP A 515 -41.32 9.86 2.56
C ASP A 515 -39.97 9.88 1.81
N GLY A 516 -39.17 8.82 1.98
CA GLY A 516 -37.81 8.73 1.42
C GLY A 516 -37.78 8.88 -0.11
N ASN A 517 -38.71 8.25 -0.84
CA ASN A 517 -38.83 8.37 -2.30
C ASN A 517 -39.19 9.80 -2.74
N ALA A 518 -40.09 10.47 -2.02
CA ALA A 518 -40.49 11.85 -2.32
C ALA A 518 -39.30 12.81 -2.10
N MET A 519 -38.57 12.65 -1.00
CA MET A 519 -37.38 13.47 -0.70
C MET A 519 -36.23 13.20 -1.67
N LEU A 520 -36.02 11.93 -2.05
CA LEU A 520 -35.05 11.55 -3.06
C LEU A 520 -35.31 12.27 -4.39
N THR A 521 -36.58 12.30 -4.82
CA THR A 521 -37.02 13.00 -6.03
C THR A 521 -36.82 14.51 -5.91
N HIS A 522 -37.33 15.08 -4.81
CA HIS A 522 -37.31 16.53 -4.59
C HIS A 522 -35.90 17.09 -4.67
N TRP A 523 -34.96 16.53 -3.90
CA TRP A 523 -33.59 17.03 -3.86
C TRP A 523 -32.81 16.73 -5.13
N THR A 524 -33.01 15.56 -5.75
CA THR A 524 -32.35 15.23 -7.02
C THR A 524 -32.80 16.19 -8.12
N LYS A 525 -34.11 16.40 -8.27
CA LYS A 525 -34.69 17.35 -9.22
C LYS A 525 -34.21 18.78 -8.94
N LYS A 526 -34.27 19.21 -7.68
CA LYS A 526 -33.86 20.55 -7.27
C LYS A 526 -32.43 20.87 -7.67
N ILE A 527 -31.48 19.97 -7.40
CA ILE A 527 -30.08 20.19 -7.75
C ILE A 527 -29.86 20.18 -9.27
N ILE A 528 -30.53 19.30 -10.02
CA ILE A 528 -30.43 19.28 -11.49
C ILE A 528 -30.96 20.58 -12.11
N VAL A 529 -32.05 21.14 -11.57
CA VAL A 529 -32.69 22.34 -12.11
C VAL A 529 -31.99 23.62 -11.65
N GLU A 530 -31.75 23.79 -10.36
CA GLU A 530 -31.22 25.05 -9.79
C GLU A 530 -29.69 25.16 -9.94
N GLU A 531 -28.95 24.05 -9.76
CA GLU A 531 -27.48 24.07 -9.72
C GLU A 531 -26.85 23.31 -10.91
N GLY A 532 -27.67 22.69 -11.76
CA GLY A 532 -27.22 21.95 -12.93
C GLY A 532 -26.73 22.81 -14.09
N HIS A 533 -26.65 24.14 -13.94
CA HIS A 533 -25.98 25.03 -14.89
C HIS A 533 -24.48 24.76 -14.95
N THR A 534 -23.88 24.40 -13.82
CA THR A 534 -22.47 23.98 -13.77
C THR A 534 -22.34 22.53 -14.25
N VAL A 535 -21.57 22.32 -15.32
CA VAL A 535 -21.36 20.98 -15.91
C VAL A 535 -20.83 19.98 -14.88
N ALA A 536 -19.92 20.39 -13.99
CA ALA A 536 -19.38 19.51 -12.94
C ALA A 536 -20.46 19.00 -11.96
N GLN A 537 -21.35 19.88 -11.51
CA GLN A 537 -22.46 19.53 -10.61
C GLN A 537 -23.49 18.65 -11.33
N LEU A 538 -23.80 18.98 -12.59
CA LEU A 538 -24.67 18.17 -13.44
C LEU A 538 -24.12 16.75 -13.62
N VAL A 539 -22.86 16.62 -14.02
CA VAL A 539 -22.19 15.34 -14.25
C VAL A 539 -22.19 14.49 -12.97
N HIS A 540 -21.92 15.10 -11.81
CA HIS A 540 -21.98 14.43 -10.51
C HIS A 540 -23.36 13.84 -10.22
N MET A 541 -24.43 14.63 -10.39
CA MET A 541 -25.80 14.18 -10.17
C MET A 541 -26.25 13.09 -11.14
N LEU A 542 -25.91 13.23 -12.42
CA LEU A 542 -26.29 12.24 -13.43
C LEU A 542 -25.54 10.93 -13.25
N THR A 543 -24.26 10.98 -12.86
CA THR A 543 -23.50 9.78 -12.51
C THR A 543 -24.12 9.03 -11.33
N LEU A 544 -24.62 9.76 -10.32
CA LEU A 544 -25.35 9.18 -9.20
C LEU A 544 -26.64 8.48 -9.66
N LEU A 545 -27.42 9.14 -10.51
CA LEU A 545 -28.68 8.61 -11.04
C LEU A 545 -28.43 7.33 -11.85
N VAL A 546 -27.44 7.34 -12.76
CA VAL A 546 -27.06 6.17 -13.56
C VAL A 546 -26.66 5.00 -12.66
N ARG A 547 -25.84 5.27 -11.64
CA ARG A 547 -25.34 4.24 -10.72
C ARG A 547 -26.45 3.60 -9.88
N HIS A 548 -27.43 4.38 -9.45
CA HIS A 548 -28.55 3.93 -8.61
C HIS A 548 -29.90 3.90 -9.34
N TYR A 549 -29.89 3.62 -10.64
CA TYR A 549 -31.11 3.67 -11.46
C TYR A 549 -32.27 2.85 -10.89
N ARG A 550 -31.99 1.71 -10.23
CA ARG A 550 -33.01 0.87 -9.58
C ARG A 550 -33.70 1.58 -8.42
N VAL A 551 -32.96 2.36 -7.62
CA VAL A 551 -33.50 3.10 -6.48
C VAL A 551 -34.37 4.28 -6.96
N TYR A 552 -34.01 4.87 -8.10
CA TYR A 552 -34.75 5.97 -8.71
C TYR A 552 -35.94 5.53 -9.58
N TYR A 553 -36.09 4.23 -9.87
CA TYR A 553 -37.16 3.71 -10.71
C TYR A 553 -38.59 4.03 -10.21
N PRO A 554 -38.91 3.97 -8.90
CA PRO A 554 -40.23 4.34 -8.40
C PRO A 554 -40.61 5.81 -8.63
N VAL A 555 -39.62 6.66 -8.95
CA VAL A 555 -39.80 8.11 -9.09
C VAL A 555 -39.46 8.62 -10.51
N ARG A 556 -39.28 7.69 -11.45
CA ARG A 556 -38.77 7.93 -12.82
C ARG A 556 -39.45 9.07 -13.58
N ILE A 557 -40.78 9.17 -13.55
CA ILE A 557 -41.54 10.16 -14.35
C ILE A 557 -41.14 11.59 -14.00
N HIS A 558 -40.83 11.85 -12.73
CA HIS A 558 -40.44 13.19 -12.28
C HIS A 558 -39.02 13.59 -12.73
N LEU A 559 -38.22 12.64 -13.24
CA LEU A 559 -36.82 12.84 -13.60
C LEU A 559 -36.56 12.74 -15.12
N ILE A 560 -37.37 11.97 -15.85
CA ILE A 560 -37.18 11.70 -17.29
C ILE A 560 -36.98 12.97 -18.11
N GLN A 561 -37.86 13.97 -17.97
CA GLN A 561 -37.76 15.23 -18.72
C GLN A 561 -36.40 15.92 -18.50
N HIS A 562 -35.95 15.98 -17.25
CA HIS A 562 -34.68 16.59 -16.89
C HIS A 562 -33.49 15.76 -17.37
N MET A 563 -33.60 14.43 -17.37
CA MET A 563 -32.58 13.53 -17.91
C MET A 563 -32.42 13.68 -19.42
N VAL A 564 -33.52 13.75 -20.17
CA VAL A 564 -33.49 13.95 -21.63
C VAL A 564 -32.83 15.28 -21.97
N SER A 565 -33.21 16.36 -21.29
CA SER A 565 -32.59 17.68 -21.48
C SER A 565 -31.09 17.65 -21.16
N ALA A 566 -30.70 17.03 -20.05
CA ALA A 566 -29.30 16.94 -19.65
C ALA A 566 -28.45 16.06 -20.59
N MET A 567 -29.03 14.97 -21.10
CA MET A 567 -28.42 14.08 -22.09
C MET A 567 -28.12 14.83 -23.39
N GLN A 568 -29.09 15.57 -23.94
CA GLN A 568 -28.87 16.39 -25.14
C GLN A 568 -27.76 17.42 -24.94
N ARG A 569 -27.75 18.08 -23.78
CA ARG A 569 -26.72 19.07 -23.42
C ARG A 569 -25.33 18.44 -23.34
N LEU A 570 -25.18 17.30 -22.66
CA LEU A 570 -23.88 16.64 -22.50
C LEU A 570 -23.36 16.00 -23.80
N GLY A 571 -24.25 15.49 -24.65
CA GLY A 571 -23.85 14.81 -25.89
C GLY A 571 -23.44 15.75 -27.03
N PHE A 572 -24.09 16.91 -27.18
CA PHE A 572 -23.93 17.78 -28.36
C PHE A 572 -23.28 19.14 -28.09
N THR A 573 -22.75 19.39 -26.89
CA THR A 573 -21.94 20.59 -26.66
C THR A 573 -20.64 20.48 -27.48
N ALA A 574 -20.26 21.55 -28.20
CA ALA A 574 -19.11 21.56 -29.12
C ALA A 574 -17.79 21.08 -28.48
N ASN A 575 -17.57 21.39 -27.20
CA ASN A 575 -16.39 20.98 -26.42
C ASN A 575 -16.69 19.83 -25.43
N ALA A 576 -17.69 18.99 -25.69
CA ALA A 576 -18.01 17.86 -24.83
C ALA A 576 -16.87 16.83 -24.82
N SER A 577 -16.37 16.51 -23.62
CA SER A 577 -15.38 15.45 -23.43
C SER A 577 -15.98 14.08 -23.77
N ILE A 578 -15.12 13.12 -24.06
CA ILE A 578 -15.51 11.71 -24.28
C ILE A 578 -16.27 11.16 -23.07
N GLU A 579 -15.86 11.53 -21.85
CA GLU A 579 -16.53 11.13 -20.62
C GLU A 579 -17.97 11.68 -20.52
N HIS A 580 -18.20 12.91 -20.96
CA HIS A 580 -19.54 13.50 -20.99
C HIS A 580 -20.45 12.81 -22.01
N ARG A 581 -19.93 12.51 -23.20
CA ARG A 581 -20.67 11.76 -24.24
C ARG A 581 -21.01 10.35 -23.76
N LYS A 582 -20.06 9.66 -23.12
CA LYS A 582 -20.31 8.35 -22.51
C LYS A 582 -21.41 8.42 -21.45
N LEU A 583 -21.35 9.37 -20.54
CA LEU A 583 -22.38 9.55 -19.51
C LEU A 583 -23.76 9.83 -20.12
N ALA A 584 -23.82 10.59 -21.21
CA ALA A 584 -25.07 10.84 -21.92
C ALA A 584 -25.66 9.56 -22.56
N VAL A 585 -24.81 8.67 -23.09
CA VAL A 585 -25.22 7.35 -23.57
C VAL A 585 -25.67 6.45 -22.41
N ASP A 586 -24.94 6.45 -21.29
CA ASP A 586 -25.33 5.69 -20.09
C ASP A 586 -26.70 6.15 -19.55
N LEU A 587 -27.02 7.45 -19.65
CA LEU A 587 -28.35 7.97 -19.31
C LEU A 587 -29.45 7.48 -20.25
N ALA A 588 -29.19 7.45 -21.57
CA ALA A 588 -30.12 6.89 -22.54
C ALA A 588 -30.40 5.40 -22.23
N GLU A 589 -29.34 4.64 -21.91
CA GLU A 589 -29.46 3.24 -21.49
C GLU A 589 -30.32 3.09 -20.23
N VAL A 590 -30.19 3.99 -19.25
CA VAL A 590 -31.02 3.97 -18.04
C VAL A 590 -32.49 4.24 -18.33
N ILE A 591 -32.81 5.20 -19.20
CA ILE A 591 -34.20 5.48 -19.61
C ILE A 591 -34.80 4.23 -20.27
N LEU A 592 -34.05 3.56 -21.15
CA LEU A 592 -34.46 2.31 -21.78
C LEU A 592 -34.63 1.17 -20.76
N LYS A 593 -33.73 1.04 -19.78
CA LYS A 593 -33.83 0.03 -18.71
C LYS A 593 -35.07 0.25 -17.84
N TRP A 594 -35.40 1.50 -17.51
CA TRP A 594 -36.64 1.82 -16.80
C TRP A 594 -37.86 1.44 -17.63
N GLU A 595 -37.80 1.67 -18.94
CA GLU A 595 -38.88 1.32 -19.84
C GLU A 595 -39.09 -0.20 -19.93
N LEU A 596 -38.00 -0.95 -20.11
CA LEU A 596 -38.02 -2.42 -20.10
C LEU A 596 -38.51 -2.99 -18.77
N GLN A 597 -38.12 -2.39 -17.63
CA GLN A 597 -38.61 -2.81 -16.32
C GLN A 597 -40.11 -2.58 -16.19
N ARG A 598 -40.63 -1.45 -16.67
CA ARG A 598 -42.06 -1.16 -16.66
C ARG A 598 -42.86 -2.16 -17.49
N ILE A 599 -42.38 -2.49 -18.69
CA ILE A 599 -43.01 -3.52 -19.55
C ILE A 599 -43.04 -4.89 -18.84
N LYS A 600 -41.96 -5.26 -18.13
CA LYS A 600 -41.93 -6.50 -17.34
C LYS A 600 -42.92 -6.45 -16.17
N ASP A 601 -42.96 -5.35 -15.42
CA ASP A 601 -43.90 -5.15 -14.31
C ASP A 601 -45.37 -5.19 -14.77
N ASP A 602 -45.65 -4.76 -16.01
CA ASP A 602 -46.97 -4.85 -16.66
C ASP A 602 -47.29 -6.28 -17.12
N GLN A 603 -46.30 -7.08 -17.54
CA GLN A 603 -46.45 -8.48 -17.96
C GLN A 603 -46.53 -9.47 -16.79
N GLU A 604 -45.87 -9.19 -15.67
CA GLU A 604 -45.84 -10.03 -14.47
C GLU A 604 -47.09 -9.86 -13.57
N GLN A 605 -47.99 -8.92 -13.88
CA GLN A 605 -49.32 -8.88 -13.27
C GLN A 605 -50.19 -9.99 -13.87
N PRO A 606 -50.59 -11.02 -13.10
CA PRO A 606 -51.48 -12.06 -13.62
C PRO A 606 -52.85 -11.47 -13.93
N ALA A 607 -53.47 -12.00 -14.99
CA ALA A 607 -54.87 -11.83 -15.35
C ALA A 607 -55.81 -12.44 -14.29
N THR A 608 -55.76 -11.96 -13.05
CA THR A 608 -56.77 -12.23 -12.02
C THR A 608 -57.59 -10.98 -11.76
N SER A 609 -58.31 -10.54 -12.79
CA SER A 609 -59.51 -9.69 -12.67
C SER A 609 -60.36 -9.80 -13.95
N SER A 610 -60.59 -11.04 -14.39
CA SER A 610 -61.64 -11.34 -15.37
C SER A 610 -62.38 -12.59 -14.91
N GLU A 611 -63.20 -12.45 -13.88
CA GLU A 611 -64.38 -13.30 -13.77
C GLU A 611 -65.38 -12.80 -14.83
N PRO A 612 -65.90 -13.68 -15.71
CA PRO A 612 -67.00 -13.33 -16.59
C PRO A 612 -68.28 -13.36 -15.77
N THR A 613 -68.89 -12.20 -15.53
CA THR A 613 -70.26 -12.15 -15.00
C THR A 613 -71.21 -12.66 -16.07
N GLU A 614 -71.81 -13.83 -15.83
CA GLU A 614 -72.92 -14.37 -16.61
C GLU A 614 -74.17 -13.45 -16.58
N PRO A 615 -75.03 -13.53 -17.61
CA PRO A 615 -76.05 -12.52 -17.90
C PRO A 615 -77.32 -12.76 -17.07
N VAL A 616 -77.78 -11.73 -16.35
CA VAL A 616 -79.12 -11.72 -15.76
C VAL A 616 -80.09 -11.02 -16.71
N THR A 617 -81.08 -11.80 -17.16
CA THR A 617 -82.26 -11.45 -17.96
C THR A 617 -82.99 -10.18 -17.50
N PRO A 618 -83.52 -9.34 -18.42
CA PRO A 618 -84.41 -8.25 -18.09
C PRO A 618 -85.88 -8.66 -18.28
N THR A 619 -86.73 -8.35 -17.29
CA THR A 619 -88.17 -8.15 -17.50
C THR A 619 -88.63 -6.89 -16.76
N PRO A 620 -89.65 -6.19 -17.27
CA PRO A 620 -89.66 -4.73 -17.32
C PRO A 620 -90.61 -4.11 -16.30
N VAL A 621 -90.29 -2.90 -15.82
CA VAL A 621 -91.28 -2.01 -15.21
C VAL A 621 -91.12 -0.60 -15.77
N THR A 622 -92.00 -0.34 -16.73
CA THR A 622 -92.74 0.87 -17.08
C THR A 622 -92.29 2.24 -16.55
N VAL A 623 -92.08 3.13 -17.51
CA VAL A 623 -91.92 4.59 -17.44
C VAL A 623 -93.24 5.27 -17.05
N ILE A 624 -93.21 6.22 -16.11
CA ILE A 624 -94.05 7.43 -16.16
C ILE A 624 -93.22 8.65 -15.75
N ALA A 625 -93.27 9.66 -16.61
CA ALA A 625 -92.62 10.96 -16.51
C ALA A 625 -93.37 11.94 -15.60
N SER A 626 -92.66 12.93 -15.08
CA SER A 626 -93.19 14.29 -14.95
C SER A 626 -92.06 15.32 -14.80
N GLN A 627 -91.95 16.17 -15.81
CA GLN A 627 -91.23 17.44 -15.82
C GLN A 627 -91.86 18.45 -14.85
N VAL A 628 -91.07 19.47 -14.47
CA VAL A 628 -91.33 20.93 -14.37
C VAL A 628 -90.19 21.46 -13.47
N GLY A 629 -89.26 22.35 -13.85
CA GLY A 629 -89.34 23.50 -14.74
C GLY A 629 -89.42 24.78 -13.90
N SER A 630 -88.29 25.42 -13.55
CA SER A 630 -88.27 26.87 -13.37
C SER A 630 -86.86 27.48 -13.37
N VAL A 631 -86.83 28.74 -13.80
CA VAL A 631 -85.76 29.50 -14.44
C VAL A 631 -85.51 30.80 -13.66
N LYS A 632 -84.24 31.19 -13.42
CA LYS A 632 -83.63 32.54 -13.64
C LYS A 632 -82.41 32.84 -12.74
N ARG A 633 -81.25 32.95 -13.40
CA ARG A 633 -80.31 34.10 -13.55
C ARG A 633 -79.91 35.03 -12.36
N PRO A 634 -78.73 35.72 -12.47
CA PRO A 634 -77.70 35.82 -11.43
C PRO A 634 -77.51 37.26 -10.89
N SER A 635 -76.64 37.46 -9.89
CA SER A 635 -75.90 38.71 -9.65
C SER A 635 -74.73 38.52 -8.68
N GLU A 636 -73.66 39.27 -8.95
CA GLU A 636 -72.38 39.40 -8.25
C GLU A 636 -72.55 40.19 -6.92
N ASP A 637 -71.74 39.93 -5.88
CA ASP A 637 -70.49 40.68 -5.58
C ASP A 637 -69.98 40.48 -4.13
N ALA A 638 -68.64 40.49 -4.02
CA ALA A 638 -67.73 40.84 -2.91
C ALA A 638 -67.84 40.32 -1.43
N ALA A 639 -66.64 39.99 -0.92
CA ALA A 639 -66.09 40.13 0.44
C ALA A 639 -66.04 38.89 1.40
N THR A 640 -64.80 38.46 1.67
CA THR A 640 -64.32 37.62 2.80
C THR A 640 -64.32 38.41 4.13
N PRO A 641 -64.44 37.81 5.35
CA PRO A 641 -63.35 37.03 5.96
C PRO A 641 -63.74 35.80 6.82
N GLU A 642 -62.69 35.10 7.23
CA GLU A 642 -62.53 33.77 7.83
C GLU A 642 -63.36 33.42 9.09
N THR A 643 -63.77 32.14 9.23
CA THR A 643 -63.44 31.30 10.41
C THR A 643 -63.74 29.80 10.23
N LYS A 644 -62.68 28.99 10.36
CA LYS A 644 -62.55 27.62 10.92
C LYS A 644 -63.63 26.52 10.70
N ARG A 645 -63.17 25.51 9.94
CA ARG A 645 -63.17 24.03 10.19
C ARG A 645 -64.52 23.29 10.29
N THR A 646 -64.73 22.31 9.40
CA THR A 646 -64.42 20.88 9.65
C THR A 646 -64.64 19.95 8.43
N ARG A 647 -63.67 19.06 8.21
CA ARG A 647 -63.72 17.67 7.69
C ARG A 647 -64.42 17.36 6.34
N SER A 648 -63.58 17.20 5.30
CA SER A 648 -63.57 15.99 4.44
C SER A 648 -62.19 15.87 3.78
N MET A 649 -61.30 15.05 4.34
CA MET A 649 -59.91 14.92 3.85
C MET A 649 -59.43 13.46 3.89
N SER A 650 -60.36 12.52 3.69
CA SER A 650 -60.06 11.08 3.63
C SER A 650 -60.11 10.53 2.20
N GLN A 651 -60.87 11.17 1.30
CA GLN A 651 -61.00 10.74 -0.10
C GLN A 651 -59.92 11.34 -1.03
N SER A 652 -59.28 12.45 -0.66
CA SER A 652 -58.28 13.12 -1.51
C SER A 652 -56.87 12.50 -1.43
N THR A 653 -56.54 11.81 -0.34
CA THR A 653 -55.23 11.16 -0.18
C THR A 653 -55.18 9.82 -0.92
N ALA A 654 -56.25 9.01 -0.84
CA ALA A 654 -56.35 7.75 -1.58
C ALA A 654 -56.42 7.97 -3.11
N SER A 655 -57.15 8.99 -3.55
CA SER A 655 -57.17 9.38 -4.97
C SER A 655 -55.84 9.96 -5.45
N ARG A 656 -55.11 10.76 -4.64
CA ARG A 656 -53.75 11.22 -4.99
C ARG A 656 -52.74 10.08 -5.06
N VAL A 657 -52.82 9.10 -4.15
CA VAL A 657 -51.94 7.91 -4.18
C VAL A 657 -52.27 7.04 -5.39
N ALA A 658 -53.54 6.81 -5.72
CA ALA A 658 -53.95 6.07 -6.92
C ALA A 658 -53.60 6.80 -8.24
N VAL A 659 -53.69 8.13 -8.27
CA VAL A 659 -53.22 8.95 -9.42
C VAL A 659 -51.70 8.90 -9.54
N GLN A 660 -50.97 8.88 -8.42
CA GLN A 660 -49.51 8.79 -8.43
C GLN A 660 -49.03 7.38 -8.82
N GLU A 661 -49.72 6.31 -8.40
CA GLU A 661 -49.45 4.94 -8.83
C GLU A 661 -49.77 4.69 -10.31
N SER A 662 -50.88 5.25 -10.82
CA SER A 662 -51.22 5.18 -12.25
C SER A 662 -50.27 5.98 -13.14
N GLN A 663 -49.76 7.12 -12.65
CA GLN A 663 -48.67 7.85 -13.32
C GLN A 663 -47.34 7.10 -13.27
N ILE A 664 -47.06 6.34 -12.20
CA ILE A 664 -45.87 5.47 -12.14
C ILE A 664 -45.93 4.40 -13.23
N LYS A 665 -47.11 3.83 -13.49
CA LYS A 665 -47.32 2.83 -14.55
C LYS A 665 -47.45 3.43 -15.97
N SER A 666 -47.46 4.75 -16.13
CA SER A 666 -47.65 5.35 -17.45
C SER A 666 -46.44 5.12 -18.36
N PRO A 667 -46.65 4.87 -19.66
CA PRO A 667 -45.55 4.74 -20.62
C PRO A 667 -44.72 6.02 -20.73
N LEU A 668 -43.48 5.89 -21.18
CA LEU A 668 -42.69 7.05 -21.60
C LEU A 668 -43.46 7.84 -22.66
N GLU A 669 -43.63 9.15 -22.42
CA GLU A 669 -44.32 10.02 -23.36
C GLU A 669 -43.59 10.03 -24.72
N LYS A 670 -44.37 10.00 -25.81
CA LYS A 670 -43.85 9.86 -27.18
C LYS A 670 -42.73 10.84 -27.51
N HIS A 671 -42.87 12.11 -27.11
CA HIS A 671 -41.85 13.13 -27.38
C HIS A 671 -40.51 12.86 -26.65
N HIS A 672 -40.55 12.27 -25.45
CA HIS A 672 -39.33 11.85 -24.74
C HIS A 672 -38.70 10.63 -25.42
N ALA A 673 -39.50 9.67 -25.87
CA ALA A 673 -39.02 8.51 -26.64
C ALA A 673 -38.34 8.95 -27.95
N ASP A 674 -39.00 9.80 -28.73
CA ASP A 674 -38.47 10.36 -29.98
C ASP A 674 -37.16 11.13 -29.73
N ALA A 675 -37.07 11.88 -28.62
CA ALA A 675 -35.87 12.62 -28.25
C ALA A 675 -34.68 11.69 -27.93
N VAL A 676 -34.92 10.56 -27.25
CA VAL A 676 -33.89 9.55 -26.95
C VAL A 676 -33.42 8.85 -28.21
N VAL A 677 -34.34 8.42 -29.08
CA VAL A 677 -34.02 7.76 -30.35
C VAL A 677 -33.21 8.69 -31.26
N ASN A 678 -33.67 9.94 -31.44
CA ASN A 678 -32.96 10.94 -32.23
C ASN A 678 -31.56 11.23 -31.68
N PHE A 679 -31.41 11.27 -30.36
CA PHE A 679 -30.12 11.44 -29.72
C PHE A 679 -29.16 10.29 -30.05
N LEU A 680 -29.61 9.04 -29.89
CA LEU A 680 -28.80 7.85 -30.16
C LEU A 680 -28.38 7.76 -31.63
N LEU A 681 -29.29 8.07 -32.57
CA LEU A 681 -28.99 8.12 -34.01
C LEU A 681 -27.93 9.16 -34.33
N ARG A 682 -28.07 10.39 -33.81
CA ARG A 682 -27.09 11.46 -34.04
C ARG A 682 -25.72 11.14 -33.48
N ILE A 683 -25.65 10.58 -32.27
CA ILE A 683 -24.38 10.15 -31.68
C ILE A 683 -23.74 9.04 -32.51
N ALA A 684 -24.51 8.04 -32.95
CA ALA A 684 -23.99 6.95 -33.76
C ALA A 684 -23.39 7.44 -35.09
N CYS A 685 -23.99 8.46 -35.72
CA CYS A 685 -23.49 9.07 -36.95
C CYS A 685 -22.22 9.92 -36.74
N GLN A 686 -22.02 10.53 -35.56
CA GLN A 686 -20.86 11.37 -35.25
C GLN A 686 -19.56 10.57 -34.97
N VAL A 687 -19.64 9.26 -34.73
CA VAL A 687 -18.47 8.42 -34.41
C VAL A 687 -17.66 8.01 -35.66
N ASN A 688 -18.11 8.36 -36.87
CA ASN A 688 -17.45 8.03 -38.14
C ASN A 688 -16.30 8.99 -38.56
N GLU A 689 -15.84 9.92 -37.71
CA GLU A 689 -14.62 10.70 -38.00
C GLU A 689 -13.35 9.88 -37.66
N PRO A 690 -12.31 9.88 -38.51
CA PRO A 690 -11.29 8.83 -38.57
C PRO A 690 -10.21 8.87 -37.48
N SER A 691 -10.45 9.49 -36.32
CA SER A 691 -9.40 9.77 -35.33
C SER A 691 -9.65 9.32 -33.89
N THR A 692 -10.67 8.50 -33.57
CA THR A 692 -10.85 8.02 -32.18
C THR A 692 -11.26 6.56 -32.05
N THR A 693 -10.51 5.83 -31.23
CA THR A 693 -10.77 4.46 -30.75
C THR A 693 -12.08 4.42 -29.93
N MET A 694 -13.21 4.17 -30.61
CA MET A 694 -14.58 4.23 -30.04
C MET A 694 -15.39 2.93 -30.25
N ASP A 695 -14.73 1.77 -30.42
CA ASP A 695 -15.40 0.49 -30.68
C ASP A 695 -16.44 0.01 -29.64
N PRO A 696 -16.29 0.24 -28.32
CA PRO A 696 -17.25 -0.26 -27.33
C PRO A 696 -18.59 0.50 -27.32
N LEU A 697 -18.56 1.82 -27.57
CA LEU A 697 -19.74 2.69 -27.57
C LEU A 697 -20.62 2.41 -28.81
N VAL A 698 -20.00 2.09 -29.94
CA VAL A 698 -20.70 1.74 -31.18
C VAL A 698 -21.52 0.46 -31.02
N LYS A 699 -21.01 -0.56 -30.31
CA LYS A 699 -21.76 -1.79 -30.03
C LYS A 699 -22.97 -1.54 -29.11
N LEU A 700 -22.83 -0.69 -28.10
CA LEU A 700 -23.93 -0.38 -27.17
C LEU A 700 -25.06 0.40 -27.87
N CYS A 701 -24.70 1.43 -28.66
CA CYS A 701 -25.67 2.21 -29.43
C CYS A 701 -26.35 1.37 -30.52
N ARG A 702 -25.61 0.51 -31.24
CA ARG A 702 -26.21 -0.38 -32.25
C ARG A 702 -27.13 -1.42 -31.63
N GLY A 703 -26.81 -1.98 -30.47
CA GLY A 703 -27.69 -2.93 -29.76
C GLY A 703 -29.00 -2.31 -29.29
N ALA A 704 -28.97 -1.05 -28.83
CA ALA A 704 -30.17 -0.32 -28.39
C ALA A 704 -31.09 0.08 -29.55
N VAL A 705 -30.53 0.40 -30.73
CA VAL A 705 -31.30 0.78 -31.93
C VAL A 705 -31.93 -0.45 -32.62
N TRP A 706 -31.35 -1.64 -32.49
CA TRP A 706 -31.85 -2.88 -33.11
C TRP A 706 -32.96 -3.60 -32.32
N HIS A 707 -33.21 -3.21 -31.07
CA HIS A 707 -34.24 -3.80 -30.21
C HIS A 707 -35.54 -2.97 -30.13
N TYR A 708 -35.66 -1.92 -30.95
CA TYR A 708 -36.88 -1.13 -31.12
C TYR A 708 -37.58 -1.46 -32.44
#